data_AF-A0A933E5R6-F1
#
_entry.id   AF-A0A933E5R6-F1
#
_cell.length_a   1.000
_cell.length_b   1.000
_cell.length_c   1.000
_cell.angle_alpha   90.00
_cell.angle_beta   90.00
_cell.angle_gamma   90.00
#
_symmetry.space_group_name_H-M   'P 1'
#
loop_
_entity.id
_entity.type
_entity.pdbx_description
1 polymer ?
#
loop_
_entity_poly.entity_id
_entity_poly.type
_entity_poly.pdbx_seq_one_letter_code
_entity_poly.pdbx_strand_id
1 'polypeptide(L)'
;MSGTTQTLRRTPLYPVHLRQEAKIAPFGGWEMPIQYPEGILAEHLQTRRSGGLFDVSHMGRFWIEGAGALDFLQYALTHNTSLVAVGRAQYNLLATPDGGTVDDCYLYRLGETRYLLVVNAANIDKDFRHLEAIRSERFAKSATLRDETDATAMLALQGPKTEGVLQEVMARLKAKGTLPKRGRNNLSTLALPDGGEFLVTRTGYTGEPVCFELFVPARHAETLWRAILETQPGTVKPVGLGARNTLRSEAGLPLYGDELSEKISGIAAGLHALAIRLIDKPGDFCGREALLKQYLEGPRERVIPFVMEGRGKGARDNDRVYLGARRIGRVTSATTVPYEADGGAQELRRVGFALIPPTCRTGFAHGEDRRFGDRIEIRREKDGAEAVIGEAELVEGFARLSADRKRLLPILYPPACPESERAPRAASLAADLSRRARKNHDWRQRACVNLIASENTPSDFVRALQSLDPSGRYAEHQQVGLDEVYYYQGTAWIRWVEEEVCRVLRRVFGCRNVEPRPICGQMANETVFEAMVRYRAFKNRKTSKAPSPMHRVFTHSLALGGHLSSQPGGALYNWVEVSPEGSPAVTRWPVRKEYPYAIDVAALPALIEKHRPDLMVLGKSMILEPEPVREVARLLDSFGLEDRPVLMFDMAHVLGLYGPGYQQPLEEGVDIVTGSTHKTFPGPQRGVILSNLDESFGRRKHLWQSIRSAAFPGAMSNHHLGTLQALLGAACEFDAFGREYQAAILANAKAFARSLADAGLQVEGDASRGYTQTHQVLVRLGTGKGIEGARRLEANGIICNFQGLPGDPSFQIASGLRLGVQEMTRYGMDARAFGELSALMADCLLRGKDVKDAVAALRGRFLDMRFCFGREQVAAVLEAARL
;
A
#
# COMPACT_ATOMS: atom_id res chain seq x y z
N MET A 1 26.98 50.54 -7.59
CA MET A 1 26.46 51.66 -6.76
C MET A 1 25.10 52.02 -7.35
N SER A 2 23.95 52.00 -6.69
CA SER A 2 23.55 51.97 -5.28
C SER A 2 22.93 50.61 -4.89
N GLY A 3 23.62 49.85 -4.04
CA GLY A 3 23.02 48.69 -3.40
C GLY A 3 22.20 49.17 -2.23
N THR A 4 20.87 49.17 -2.33
CA THR A 4 20.01 49.20 -1.16
C THR A 4 20.36 47.94 -0.36
N THR A 5 21.09 48.11 0.75
CA THR A 5 21.37 47.05 1.72
C THR A 5 20.03 46.64 2.33
N GLN A 6 19.35 45.68 1.70
CA GLN A 6 18.09 45.17 2.19
C GLN A 6 18.37 44.57 3.59
N THR A 7 17.77 45.16 4.63
CA THR A 7 17.99 44.68 6.00
C THR A 7 17.34 43.30 6.13
N LEU A 8 18.17 42.27 6.33
CA LEU A 8 17.70 40.90 6.46
C LEU A 8 16.91 40.72 7.76
N ARG A 9 15.85 39.91 7.72
CA ARG A 9 15.05 39.55 8.90
C ARG A 9 15.77 38.53 9.77
N ARG A 10 15.43 38.46 11.05
CA ARG A 10 16.05 37.55 12.04
C ARG A 10 15.00 36.72 12.75
N THR A 11 15.27 35.44 12.95
CA THR A 11 14.40 34.57 13.74
C THR A 11 14.56 34.85 15.25
N PRO A 12 13.59 34.46 16.09
CA PRO A 12 13.73 34.55 17.55
C PRO A 12 14.96 33.80 18.11
N LEU A 13 15.48 32.82 17.36
CA LEU A 13 16.65 32.03 17.74
C LEU A 13 17.99 32.57 17.20
N TYR A 14 18.00 33.67 16.45
CA TYR A 14 19.23 34.26 15.92
C TYR A 14 20.33 34.46 16.99
N PRO A 15 20.04 35.02 18.18
CA PRO A 15 21.06 35.14 19.24
C PRO A 15 21.55 33.79 19.77
N VAL A 16 20.71 32.75 19.75
CA VAL A 16 21.07 31.39 20.16
C VAL A 16 22.04 30.79 19.15
N HIS A 17 21.78 30.96 17.85
CA HIS A 17 22.64 30.47 16.78
C HIS A 17 24.05 31.07 16.85
N LEU A 18 24.16 32.37 17.16
CA LEU A 18 25.47 33.03 17.38
C LEU A 18 26.21 32.45 18.59
N ARG A 19 25.51 32.18 19.71
CA ARG A 19 26.11 31.53 20.89
C ARG A 19 26.54 30.09 20.64
N GLN A 20 25.88 29.42 19.70
CA GLN A 20 26.23 28.06 19.25
C GLN A 20 27.23 28.06 18.09
N GLU A 21 27.86 29.20 17.82
CA GLU A 21 28.90 29.38 16.79
C GLU A 21 28.44 28.95 15.39
N ALA A 22 27.15 29.09 15.11
CA ALA A 22 26.60 28.78 13.79
C ALA A 22 27.13 29.78 12.76
N LYS A 23 27.49 29.27 11.58
CA LYS A 23 27.78 30.11 10.42
C LYS A 23 26.48 30.62 9.81
N ILE A 24 26.20 31.90 10.03
CA ILE A 24 25.01 32.58 9.51
C ILE A 24 25.23 33.04 8.07
N ALA A 25 24.21 32.89 7.21
CA ALA A 25 24.19 33.50 5.89
C ALA A 25 22.77 33.97 5.49
N PRO A 26 22.65 34.83 4.47
CA PRO A 26 21.36 35.22 3.90
C PRO A 26 20.65 34.02 3.25
N PHE A 27 19.38 33.79 3.59
CA PHE A 27 18.52 32.79 2.96
C PHE A 27 17.07 33.25 2.96
N GLY A 28 16.46 33.39 1.78
CA GLY A 28 15.05 33.77 1.63
C GLY A 28 14.66 35.11 2.30
N GLY A 29 15.59 36.07 2.40
CA GLY A 29 15.37 37.36 3.09
C GLY A 29 15.69 37.35 4.59
N TRP A 30 16.19 36.24 5.13
CA TRP A 30 16.50 36.05 6.56
C TRP A 30 17.98 35.75 6.80
N GLU A 31 18.48 36.10 7.98
CA GLU A 31 19.76 35.61 8.50
C GLU A 31 19.57 34.23 9.17
N MET A 32 20.07 33.17 8.53
CA MET A 32 19.85 31.78 8.97
C MET A 32 21.17 31.00 9.19
N PRO A 33 21.21 30.03 10.13
CA PRO A 33 22.35 29.14 10.29
C PRO A 33 22.45 28.18 9.11
N ILE A 34 23.55 28.26 8.35
CA ILE A 34 23.83 27.33 7.25
C ILE A 34 24.46 26.05 7.77
N GLN A 35 25.33 26.15 8.78
CA GLN A 35 25.97 25.03 9.47
C GLN A 35 26.45 25.46 10.86
N TYR A 36 26.61 24.49 11.75
CA TYR A 36 27.24 24.56 13.07
C TYR A 36 28.70 24.03 12.99
N PRO A 37 29.51 24.11 14.07
CA PRO A 37 30.95 23.83 14.01
C PRO A 37 31.36 22.45 13.46
N GLU A 38 30.54 21.40 13.67
CA GLU A 38 30.81 20.05 13.16
C GLU A 38 30.62 19.92 11.63
N GLY A 39 29.95 20.90 11.01
CA GLY A 39 29.75 20.99 9.57
C GLY A 39 28.59 20.16 9.02
N ILE A 40 28.21 20.48 7.78
CA ILE A 40 27.04 19.93 7.06
C ILE A 40 27.00 18.39 7.06
N LEU A 41 28.16 17.75 6.89
CA LEU A 41 28.27 16.30 6.82
C LEU A 41 27.90 15.62 8.15
N ALA A 42 28.47 16.12 9.24
CA ALA A 42 28.23 15.59 10.57
C ALA A 42 26.78 15.83 11.00
N GLU A 43 26.24 17.00 10.69
CA GLU A 43 24.84 17.36 10.92
C GLU A 43 23.85 16.45 10.17
N HIS A 44 24.14 16.15 8.90
CA HIS A 44 23.34 15.20 8.12
C HIS A 44 23.32 13.82 8.79
N LEU A 45 24.50 13.27 9.08
CA LEU A 45 24.64 11.95 9.69
C LEU A 45 24.01 11.89 11.08
N GLN A 46 24.14 12.96 11.87
CA GLN A 46 23.51 13.09 13.17
C GLN A 46 21.98 13.00 13.06
N THR A 47 21.38 13.64 12.05
CA THR A 47 19.94 13.57 11.79
C THR A 47 19.52 12.15 11.44
N ARG A 48 20.27 11.46 10.56
CA ARG A 48 19.99 10.07 10.15
C ARG A 48 20.14 9.07 11.30
N ARG A 49 21.22 9.18 12.08
CA ARG A 49 21.57 8.21 13.13
C ARG A 49 20.77 8.40 14.42
N SER A 50 20.34 9.63 14.71
CA SER A 50 19.80 9.97 16.02
C SER A 50 18.71 11.04 15.96
N GLY A 51 19.09 12.31 15.77
CA GLY A 51 18.18 13.43 15.86
C GLY A 51 18.85 14.77 15.53
N GLY A 52 18.20 15.53 14.66
CA GLY A 52 18.56 16.90 14.27
C GLY A 52 17.43 17.88 14.57
N LEU A 53 17.79 19.06 15.10
CA LEU A 53 16.87 20.14 15.40
C LEU A 53 17.17 21.36 14.52
N PHE A 54 16.20 21.78 13.73
CA PHE A 54 16.32 22.85 12.74
C PHE A 54 15.46 24.04 13.16
N ASP A 55 16.00 25.25 13.05
CA ASP A 55 15.20 26.47 13.09
C ASP A 55 14.60 26.73 11.70
N VAL A 56 13.29 26.56 11.58
CA VAL A 56 12.53 26.84 10.36
C VAL A 56 11.56 28.02 10.55
N SER A 57 11.81 28.86 11.56
CA SER A 57 10.97 30.01 11.92
C SER A 57 11.00 31.15 10.89
N HIS A 58 11.71 30.98 9.77
CA HIS A 58 11.75 31.90 8.64
C HIS A 58 10.62 31.65 7.62
N MET A 59 9.96 30.49 7.66
CA MET A 59 8.85 30.13 6.76
C MET A 59 7.57 30.92 7.07
N GLY A 60 6.73 31.23 6.08
CA GLY A 60 5.49 31.97 6.32
C GLY A 60 4.44 31.12 7.04
N ARG A 61 3.67 31.72 7.96
CA ARG A 61 2.60 31.04 8.72
C ARG A 61 1.31 31.86 8.66
N PHE A 62 0.35 31.39 7.88
CA PHE A 62 -0.92 32.09 7.66
C PHE A 62 -2.08 31.36 8.32
N TRP A 63 -2.79 32.05 9.22
CA TRP A 63 -4.07 31.58 9.73
C TRP A 63 -5.18 31.88 8.74
N ILE A 64 -5.99 30.85 8.47
CA ILE A 64 -7.14 30.92 7.61
C ILE A 64 -8.34 30.41 8.39
N GLU A 65 -9.28 31.30 8.68
CA GLU A 65 -10.38 31.04 9.61
C GLU A 65 -11.73 31.52 9.06
N GLY A 66 -12.82 30.96 9.59
CA GLY A 66 -14.19 31.35 9.25
C GLY A 66 -14.97 30.28 8.48
N ALA A 67 -16.28 30.49 8.34
CA ALA A 67 -17.20 29.49 7.80
C ALA A 67 -16.90 29.12 6.33
N GLY A 68 -16.33 30.04 5.55
CA GLY A 68 -15.92 29.83 4.17
C GLY A 68 -14.45 29.44 3.99
N ALA A 69 -13.70 29.19 5.06
CA ALA A 69 -12.28 28.86 4.99
C ALA A 69 -12.01 27.59 4.15
N LEU A 70 -12.86 26.57 4.26
CA LEU A 70 -12.72 25.34 3.48
C LEU A 70 -12.91 25.61 1.99
N ASP A 71 -13.95 26.35 1.60
CA ASP A 71 -14.22 26.66 0.18
C ASP A 71 -13.12 27.52 -0.41
N PHE A 72 -12.62 28.49 0.36
CA PHE A 72 -11.46 29.30 -0.02
C PHE A 72 -10.22 28.42 -0.27
N LEU A 73 -9.89 27.52 0.67
CA LEU A 73 -8.76 26.61 0.54
C LEU A 73 -8.95 25.56 -0.56
N GLN A 74 -10.19 25.10 -0.79
CA GLN A 74 -10.54 24.22 -1.90
C GLN A 74 -10.23 24.89 -3.24
N TYR A 75 -10.52 26.18 -3.38
CA TYR A 75 -10.24 26.91 -4.61
C TYR A 75 -8.76 27.31 -4.75
N ALA A 76 -8.11 27.75 -3.65
CA ALA A 76 -6.75 28.26 -3.70
C ALA A 76 -5.67 27.17 -3.84
N LEU A 77 -5.86 26.01 -3.20
CA LEU A 77 -4.88 24.92 -3.21
C LEU A 77 -5.17 23.92 -4.34
N THR A 78 -4.19 23.09 -4.69
CA THR A 78 -4.32 22.10 -5.78
C THR A 78 -4.76 20.71 -5.34
N HIS A 79 -4.63 20.36 -4.05
CA HIS A 79 -5.16 19.10 -3.51
C HIS A 79 -6.61 19.28 -3.00
N ASN A 80 -7.31 18.17 -2.77
CA ASN A 80 -8.61 18.14 -2.12
C ASN A 80 -8.45 18.31 -0.58
N THR A 81 -8.63 19.54 -0.11
CA THR A 81 -8.64 19.99 1.28
C THR A 81 -9.80 19.42 2.09
N SER A 82 -10.94 19.11 1.47
CA SER A 82 -12.09 18.53 2.18
C SER A 82 -11.81 17.16 2.80
N LEU A 83 -10.80 16.45 2.29
CA LEU A 83 -10.34 15.15 2.81
C LEU A 83 -9.43 15.29 4.05
N VAL A 84 -9.03 16.51 4.41
CA VAL A 84 -8.18 16.76 5.58
C VAL A 84 -9.08 16.81 6.80
N ALA A 85 -9.07 15.75 7.62
CA ALA A 85 -9.79 15.73 8.89
C ALA A 85 -9.15 16.70 9.91
N VAL A 86 -9.92 17.14 10.91
CA VAL A 86 -9.37 17.90 12.05
C VAL A 86 -8.28 17.08 12.74
N GLY A 87 -7.17 17.72 13.09
CA GLY A 87 -6.00 17.03 13.64
C GLY A 87 -5.10 16.39 12.57
N ARG A 88 -5.27 16.76 11.30
CA ARG A 88 -4.44 16.28 10.19
C ARG A 88 -3.84 17.42 9.37
N ALA A 89 -2.80 17.07 8.61
CA ALA A 89 -2.12 17.96 7.69
C ALA A 89 -2.06 17.38 6.26
N GLN A 90 -1.81 18.23 5.26
CA GLN A 90 -1.75 17.84 3.87
C GLN A 90 -0.78 18.74 3.09
N TYR A 91 0.09 18.12 2.30
CA TYR A 91 0.97 18.82 1.38
C TYR A 91 0.19 19.27 0.15
N ASN A 92 0.40 20.52 -0.26
CA ASN A 92 -0.37 21.20 -1.28
C ASN A 92 0.55 22.08 -2.14
N LEU A 93 0.08 22.45 -3.33
CA LEU A 93 0.68 23.52 -4.13
C LEU A 93 -0.31 24.68 -4.27
N LEU A 94 0.24 25.90 -4.30
CA LEU A 94 -0.41 27.06 -4.88
C LEU A 94 -0.04 27.11 -6.36
N ALA A 95 -1.03 27.22 -7.25
CA ALA A 95 -0.81 27.23 -8.69
C ALA A 95 -1.18 28.58 -9.30
N THR A 96 -0.46 28.96 -10.35
CA THR A 96 -0.86 30.06 -11.21
C THR A 96 -2.00 29.61 -12.14
N PRO A 97 -2.77 30.54 -12.74
CA PRO A 97 -3.82 30.17 -13.69
C PRO A 97 -3.34 29.35 -14.91
N ASP A 98 -2.07 29.51 -15.32
CA ASP A 98 -1.41 28.76 -16.38
C ASP A 98 -0.75 27.44 -15.90
N GLY A 99 -0.97 27.07 -14.63
CA GLY A 99 -0.54 25.78 -14.07
C GLY A 99 0.92 25.71 -13.63
N GLY A 100 1.62 26.85 -13.55
CA GLY A 100 2.90 26.98 -12.86
C GLY A 100 2.74 26.90 -11.34
N THR A 101 3.86 26.75 -10.62
CA THR A 101 3.85 26.66 -9.14
C THR A 101 4.14 28.03 -8.54
N VAL A 102 3.19 28.60 -7.80
CA VAL A 102 3.41 29.83 -7.01
C VAL A 102 4.24 29.51 -5.78
N ASP A 103 3.87 28.45 -5.06
CA ASP A 103 4.64 27.89 -3.96
C ASP A 103 4.21 26.44 -3.64
N ASP A 104 5.05 25.69 -2.96
CA ASP A 104 4.64 24.48 -2.26
C ASP A 104 4.42 24.75 -0.77
N CYS A 105 3.35 24.17 -0.21
CA CYS A 105 2.87 24.54 1.11
C CYS A 105 2.33 23.34 1.90
N TYR A 106 2.27 23.49 3.22
CA TYR A 106 1.66 22.52 4.10
C TYR A 106 0.43 23.12 4.78
N LEU A 107 -0.71 22.48 4.60
CA LEU A 107 -1.96 22.85 5.26
C LEU A 107 -2.17 22.00 6.51
N TYR A 108 -2.46 22.63 7.63
CA TYR A 108 -2.80 22.01 8.91
C TYR A 108 -4.26 22.37 9.25
N ARG A 109 -5.12 21.37 9.50
CA ARG A 109 -6.49 21.60 9.96
C ARG A 109 -6.57 21.37 11.47
N LEU A 110 -6.74 22.46 12.22
CA LEU A 110 -6.73 22.43 13.68
C LEU A 110 -8.14 22.42 14.30
N GLY A 111 -9.14 22.89 13.54
CA GLY A 111 -10.54 22.84 13.94
C GLY A 111 -11.44 22.80 12.71
N GLU A 112 -12.76 22.89 12.92
CA GLU A 112 -13.73 22.82 11.81
C GLU A 112 -13.52 23.94 10.79
N THR A 113 -13.25 25.15 11.29
CA THR A 113 -13.09 26.38 10.51
C THR A 113 -11.76 27.08 10.79
N ARG A 114 -10.75 26.34 11.29
CA ARG A 114 -9.44 26.90 11.69
C ARG A 114 -8.29 26.12 11.06
N TYR A 115 -7.55 26.79 10.19
CA TYR A 115 -6.47 26.22 9.40
C TYR A 115 -5.20 27.06 9.53
N LEU A 116 -4.04 26.39 9.50
CA LEU A 116 -2.74 27.03 9.40
C LEU A 116 -2.10 26.58 8.09
N LEU A 117 -1.70 27.53 7.25
CA LEU A 117 -0.96 27.29 6.02
C LEU A 117 0.48 27.74 6.21
N VAL A 118 1.43 26.84 5.95
CA VAL A 118 2.86 27.13 5.99
C VAL A 118 3.41 27.20 4.57
N VAL A 119 4.07 28.32 4.26
CA VAL A 119 4.64 28.65 2.94
C VAL A 119 6.14 28.91 3.04
N ASN A 120 6.86 28.88 1.91
CA ASN A 120 8.31 29.09 1.90
C ASN A 120 8.70 30.54 2.21
N ALA A 121 9.86 30.70 2.85
CA ALA A 121 10.34 31.98 3.37
C ALA A 121 10.51 33.07 2.30
N ALA A 122 10.99 32.71 1.12
CA ALA A 122 11.20 33.66 0.02
C ALA A 122 9.88 34.15 -0.60
N ASN A 123 8.77 33.47 -0.33
CA ASN A 123 7.50 33.71 -1.00
C ASN A 123 6.43 34.35 -0.10
N ILE A 124 6.71 34.60 1.18
CA ILE A 124 5.71 35.10 2.17
C ILE A 124 4.85 36.23 1.62
N ASP A 125 5.46 37.35 1.22
CA ASP A 125 4.73 38.53 0.73
C ASP A 125 4.00 38.28 -0.60
N LYS A 126 4.52 37.35 -1.41
CA LYS A 126 3.95 36.98 -2.71
C LYS A 126 2.71 36.10 -2.50
N ASP A 127 2.83 35.08 -1.65
CA ASP A 127 1.78 34.11 -1.37
C ASP A 127 0.65 34.75 -0.59
N PHE A 128 0.96 35.62 0.37
CA PHE A 128 -0.05 36.39 1.09
C PHE A 128 -0.87 37.24 0.13
N ARG A 129 -0.23 37.99 -0.78
CA ARG A 129 -0.93 38.80 -1.80
C ARG A 129 -1.76 37.94 -2.75
N HIS A 130 -1.23 36.79 -3.18
CA HIS A 130 -1.93 35.87 -4.05
C HIS A 130 -3.20 35.31 -3.39
N LEU A 131 -3.09 34.84 -2.15
CA LEU A 131 -4.20 34.34 -1.35
C LEU A 131 -5.21 35.45 -1.02
N GLU A 132 -4.74 36.65 -0.70
CA GLU A 132 -5.60 37.79 -0.39
C GLU A 132 -6.38 38.28 -1.61
N ALA A 133 -5.79 38.23 -2.81
CA ALA A 133 -6.51 38.52 -4.04
C ALA A 133 -7.68 37.53 -4.25
N ILE A 134 -7.43 36.22 -4.11
CA ILE A 134 -8.47 35.19 -4.21
C ILE A 134 -9.54 35.38 -3.13
N ARG A 135 -9.12 35.61 -1.88
CA ARG A 135 -10.01 35.78 -0.73
C ARG A 135 -10.90 37.01 -0.90
N SER A 136 -10.33 38.15 -1.27
CA SER A 136 -11.07 39.42 -1.41
C SER A 136 -12.07 39.40 -2.57
N GLU A 137 -11.76 38.71 -3.67
CA GLU A 137 -12.66 38.55 -4.81
C GLU A 137 -13.87 37.66 -4.49
N ARG A 138 -13.66 36.52 -3.80
CA ARG A 138 -14.65 35.43 -3.74
C ARG A 138 -15.15 35.08 -2.34
N PHE A 139 -14.37 35.38 -1.30
CA PHE A 139 -14.59 34.87 0.06
C PHE A 139 -14.48 35.96 1.14
N ALA A 140 -14.55 37.25 0.76
CA ALA A 140 -14.25 38.38 1.64
C ALA A 140 -15.09 38.42 2.92
N LYS A 141 -16.32 37.90 2.86
CA LYS A 141 -17.29 37.89 3.98
C LYS A 141 -17.30 36.58 4.78
N SER A 142 -16.59 35.54 4.34
CA SER A 142 -16.70 34.19 4.92
C SER A 142 -15.38 33.58 5.38
N ALA A 143 -14.22 34.11 4.93
CA ALA A 143 -12.90 33.67 5.35
C ALA A 143 -11.98 34.85 5.69
N THR A 144 -11.18 34.72 6.75
CA THR A 144 -10.10 35.63 7.13
C THR A 144 -8.75 35.02 6.78
N LEU A 145 -7.76 35.88 6.50
CA LEU A 145 -6.37 35.50 6.26
C LEU A 145 -5.49 36.42 7.11
N ARG A 146 -4.65 35.85 7.97
CA ARG A 146 -3.75 36.60 8.87
C ARG A 146 -2.35 36.00 8.86
N ASP A 147 -1.35 36.86 8.68
CA ASP A 147 0.05 36.47 8.83
C ASP A 147 0.47 36.48 10.31
N GLU A 148 0.91 35.33 10.81
CA GLU A 148 1.42 35.12 12.19
C GLU A 148 2.89 34.66 12.20
N THR A 149 3.62 34.95 11.12
CA THR A 149 5.03 34.59 10.92
C THR A 149 5.92 35.07 12.07
N ASP A 150 5.80 36.33 12.51
CA ASP A 150 6.67 36.87 13.58
C ASP A 150 6.21 36.48 15.00
N ALA A 151 4.92 36.18 15.18
CA ALA A 151 4.33 35.88 16.48
C ALA A 151 4.56 34.43 16.92
N THR A 152 4.84 33.52 15.97
CA THR A 152 5.04 32.10 16.22
C THR A 152 6.41 31.64 15.74
N ALA A 153 7.13 30.84 16.51
CA ALA A 153 8.35 30.16 16.08
C ALA A 153 8.01 28.76 15.57
N MET A 154 8.81 28.26 14.63
CA MET A 154 8.64 26.95 14.02
C MET A 154 9.97 26.20 14.02
N LEU A 155 10.00 25.02 14.66
CA LEU A 155 11.18 24.16 14.71
C LEU A 155 10.88 22.84 14.03
N ALA A 156 11.85 22.27 13.31
CA ALA A 156 11.73 20.90 12.81
C ALA A 156 12.64 19.98 13.63
N LEU A 157 12.07 18.92 14.19
CA LEU A 157 12.78 17.91 14.97
C LEU A 157 12.70 16.59 14.22
N GLN A 158 13.83 16.11 13.70
CA GLN A 158 13.88 15.06 12.68
C GLN A 158 14.88 13.98 13.09
N GLY A 159 14.51 12.70 13.01
CA GLY A 159 15.42 11.58 13.26
C GLY A 159 14.83 10.50 14.18
N PRO A 160 15.39 9.28 14.14
CA PRO A 160 14.79 8.09 14.74
C PRO A 160 14.60 8.15 16.26
N LYS A 161 15.41 8.92 16.99
CA LYS A 161 15.36 8.99 18.47
C LYS A 161 14.57 10.20 19.00
N THR A 162 14.03 11.03 18.10
CA THR A 162 13.42 12.32 18.49
C THR A 162 12.10 12.20 19.25
N GLU A 163 11.32 11.13 19.04
CA GLU A 163 10.04 10.94 19.73
C GLU A 163 10.20 10.83 21.26
N GLY A 164 11.21 10.07 21.72
CA GLY A 164 11.48 9.91 23.16
C GLY A 164 11.90 11.23 23.80
N VAL A 165 12.79 11.98 23.13
CA VAL A 165 13.22 13.32 23.58
C VAL A 165 12.03 14.26 23.69
N LEU A 166 11.14 14.29 22.70
CA LEU A 166 9.99 15.19 22.71
C LEU A 166 8.98 14.86 23.82
N GLN A 167 8.79 13.58 24.15
CA GLN A 167 7.94 13.14 25.27
C GLN A 167 8.44 13.70 26.61
N GLU A 168 9.74 13.61 26.86
CA GLU A 168 10.37 14.13 28.08
C GLU A 168 10.36 15.66 28.13
N VAL A 169 10.63 16.34 27.00
CA VAL A 169 10.56 17.80 26.89
C VAL A 169 9.15 18.29 27.25
N MET A 170 8.12 17.63 26.75
CA MET A 170 6.74 18.00 27.06
C MET A 170 6.41 17.87 28.55
N ALA A 171 6.90 16.82 29.21
CA ALA A 171 6.77 16.66 30.66
C ALA A 171 7.50 17.79 31.41
N ARG A 172 8.73 18.14 30.99
CA ARG A 172 9.55 19.22 31.56
C ARG A 172 8.89 20.59 31.41
N LEU A 173 8.29 20.86 30.25
CA LEU A 173 7.55 22.11 29.98
C LEU A 173 6.17 22.14 30.65
N LYS A 174 5.75 21.06 31.32
CA LYS A 174 4.41 20.90 31.92
C LYS A 174 3.30 21.16 30.90
N ALA A 175 3.55 20.81 29.63
CA ALA A 175 2.58 20.96 28.55
C ALA A 175 1.44 19.94 28.74
N LYS A 176 0.20 20.41 28.74
CA LYS A 176 -0.99 19.55 28.89
C LYS A 176 -1.48 19.09 27.52
N GLY A 177 -1.65 17.78 27.36
CA GLY A 177 -2.09 17.14 26.13
C GLY A 177 -1.27 15.90 25.82
N THR A 178 -1.49 15.32 24.64
CA THR A 178 -0.75 14.14 24.18
C THR A 178 -0.10 14.42 22.84
N LEU A 179 1.05 13.80 22.58
CA LEU A 179 1.66 13.81 21.26
C LEU A 179 0.70 13.32 20.17
N PRO A 180 0.89 13.76 18.92
CA PRO A 180 0.08 13.26 17.81
C PRO A 180 0.30 11.75 17.63
N LYS A 181 -0.78 11.03 17.28
CA LYS A 181 -0.73 9.59 16.99
C LYS A 181 0.38 9.29 15.97
N ARG A 182 1.04 8.13 16.12
CA ARG A 182 2.05 7.68 15.14
C ARG A 182 1.43 7.60 13.74
N GLY A 183 2.22 7.99 12.74
CA GLY A 183 1.78 8.13 11.34
C GLY A 183 1.94 9.56 10.84
N ARG A 184 2.33 9.71 9.56
CA ARG A 184 2.54 11.03 8.95
C ARG A 184 1.29 11.89 8.99
N ASN A 185 1.51 13.19 9.08
CA ASN A 185 0.51 14.23 9.00
C ASN A 185 -0.53 14.22 10.14
N ASN A 186 -0.29 13.51 11.24
CA ASN A 186 -1.06 13.73 12.46
C ASN A 186 -0.55 14.98 13.19
N LEU A 187 -1.44 15.74 13.80
CA LEU A 187 -1.09 16.84 14.69
C LEU A 187 -1.89 16.82 15.99
N SER A 188 -1.38 17.50 16.99
CA SER A 188 -2.04 17.75 18.27
C SER A 188 -1.67 19.12 18.79
N THR A 189 -2.62 19.82 19.40
CA THR A 189 -2.36 21.08 20.12
C THR A 189 -2.28 20.80 21.62
N LEU A 190 -1.20 21.27 22.23
CA LEU A 190 -0.96 21.16 23.67
C LEU A 190 -1.06 22.53 24.32
N ALA A 191 -1.51 22.58 25.57
CA ALA A 191 -1.60 23.82 26.34
C ALA A 191 -0.34 23.99 27.20
N LEU A 192 0.33 25.14 27.06
CA LEU A 192 1.44 25.55 27.92
C LEU A 192 0.91 26.18 29.23
N PRO A 193 1.68 26.16 30.33
CA PRO A 193 1.26 26.70 31.62
C PRO A 193 0.86 28.18 31.62
N ASP A 194 1.42 28.98 30.69
CA ASP A 194 1.14 30.41 30.54
C ASP A 194 -0.04 30.70 29.59
N GLY A 195 -0.78 29.66 29.17
CA GLY A 195 -1.90 29.77 28.24
C GLY A 195 -1.51 29.76 26.76
N GLY A 196 -0.22 29.61 26.42
CA GLY A 196 0.22 29.45 25.03
C GLY A 196 -0.18 28.09 24.43
N GLU A 197 -0.40 28.05 23.11
CA GLU A 197 -0.59 26.80 22.36
C GLU A 197 0.76 26.26 21.87
N PHE A 198 0.99 24.96 22.03
CA PHE A 198 2.11 24.23 21.44
C PHE A 198 1.56 23.21 20.44
N LEU A 199 1.64 23.54 19.16
CA LEU A 199 1.24 22.64 18.08
C LEU A 199 2.39 21.70 17.74
N VAL A 200 2.12 20.40 17.80
CA VAL A 200 3.07 19.34 17.46
C VAL A 200 2.51 18.55 16.30
N THR A 201 3.25 18.47 15.21
CA THR A 201 2.84 17.79 13.98
C THR A 201 3.82 16.68 13.64
N ARG A 202 3.39 15.66 12.88
CA ARG A 202 4.26 14.62 12.29
C ARG A 202 4.51 14.89 10.81
N THR A 203 5.04 16.07 10.55
CA THR A 203 5.46 16.55 9.23
C THR A 203 6.98 16.76 9.23
N GLY A 204 7.56 16.86 8.04
CA GLY A 204 9.00 17.05 7.92
C GLY A 204 9.49 16.92 6.48
N TYR A 205 10.63 17.54 6.23
CA TYR A 205 11.18 17.75 4.90
C TYR A 205 12.59 17.14 4.73
N THR A 206 12.93 16.14 5.54
CA THR A 206 14.25 15.47 5.57
C THR A 206 14.20 14.03 5.04
N GLY A 207 13.01 13.51 4.74
CA GLY A 207 12.81 12.08 4.43
C GLY A 207 12.83 11.15 5.63
N GLU A 208 13.05 11.65 6.86
CA GLU A 208 13.01 10.85 8.07
C GLU A 208 11.64 10.18 8.31
N PRO A 209 11.59 8.94 8.80
CA PRO A 209 10.34 8.29 9.21
C PRO A 209 9.76 8.87 10.50
N VAL A 210 10.63 9.24 11.45
CA VAL A 210 10.27 9.91 12.69
C VAL A 210 10.62 11.38 12.55
N CYS A 211 9.59 12.19 12.37
CA CYS A 211 9.72 13.62 12.12
C CYS A 211 8.62 14.39 12.83
N PHE A 212 8.97 15.58 13.31
CA PHE A 212 8.05 16.53 13.89
C PHE A 212 8.32 17.95 13.39
N GLU A 213 7.26 18.74 13.24
CA GLU A 213 7.35 20.20 13.19
C GLU A 213 6.57 20.77 14.37
N LEU A 214 7.18 21.75 15.02
CA LEU A 214 6.85 22.24 16.35
C LEU A 214 6.57 23.73 16.25
N PHE A 215 5.36 24.16 16.63
CA PHE A 215 4.98 25.56 16.59
C PHE A 215 4.64 26.05 17.99
N VAL A 216 5.30 27.12 18.40
CA VAL A 216 5.11 27.76 19.72
C VAL A 216 5.10 29.28 19.56
N PRO A 217 4.51 30.05 20.49
CA PRO A 217 4.70 31.49 20.53
C PRO A 217 6.19 31.86 20.49
N ALA A 218 6.57 32.89 19.74
CA ALA A 218 7.97 33.27 19.51
C ALA A 218 8.78 33.46 20.81
N ARG A 219 8.12 33.96 21.87
CA ARG A 219 8.70 34.11 23.22
C ARG A 219 9.19 32.80 23.87
N HIS A 220 8.68 31.66 23.43
CA HIS A 220 9.03 30.32 23.94
C HIS A 220 10.07 29.59 23.09
N ALA A 221 10.49 30.18 21.97
CA ALA A 221 11.39 29.53 21.01
C ALA A 221 12.71 29.09 21.64
N GLU A 222 13.39 30.01 22.35
CA GLU A 222 14.67 29.71 23.01
C GLU A 222 14.51 28.66 24.12
N THR A 223 13.43 28.74 24.91
CA THR A 223 13.14 27.77 25.97
C THR A 223 12.92 26.38 25.41
N LEU A 224 12.13 26.23 24.34
CA LEU A 224 11.89 24.95 23.68
C LEU A 224 13.18 24.40 23.04
N TRP A 225 13.95 25.26 22.34
CA TRP A 225 15.22 24.88 21.73
C TRP A 225 16.20 24.30 22.75
N ARG A 226 16.43 25.02 23.86
CA ARG A 226 17.29 24.56 24.95
C ARG A 226 16.76 23.28 25.59
N ALA A 227 15.46 23.22 25.88
CA ALA A 227 14.85 22.04 26.49
C ALA A 227 15.08 20.78 25.64
N ILE A 228 14.95 20.86 24.30
CA ILE A 228 15.20 19.74 23.40
C ILE A 228 16.67 19.31 23.42
N LEU A 229 17.61 20.26 23.35
CA LEU A 229 19.04 19.93 23.30
C LEU A 229 19.59 19.41 24.63
N GLU A 230 19.04 19.87 25.75
CA GLU A 230 19.41 19.44 27.09
C GLU A 230 18.78 18.10 27.51
N THR A 231 17.68 17.70 26.85
CA THR A 231 16.99 16.44 27.13
C THR A 231 17.70 15.30 26.40
N GLN A 232 18.23 14.35 27.15
CA GLN A 232 19.13 13.29 26.65
C GLN A 232 20.31 13.85 25.83
N PRO A 233 21.27 14.55 26.46
CA PRO A 233 22.35 15.26 25.78
C PRO A 233 23.08 14.43 24.73
N GLY A 234 23.29 15.01 23.54
CA GLY A 234 23.93 14.35 22.40
C GLY A 234 22.99 13.53 21.50
N THR A 235 21.77 13.22 21.96
CA THR A 235 20.76 12.52 21.15
C THR A 235 20.23 13.40 20.03
N VAL A 236 19.99 14.68 20.33
CA VAL A 236 19.58 15.70 19.35
C VAL A 236 20.64 16.79 19.34
N LYS A 237 21.05 17.21 18.13
CA LYS A 237 21.94 18.36 17.94
C LYS A 237 21.31 19.40 17.02
N PRO A 238 21.72 20.67 17.10
CA PRO A 238 21.26 21.68 16.16
C PRO A 238 21.79 21.40 14.76
N VAL A 239 20.98 21.69 13.74
CA VAL A 239 21.27 21.41 12.33
C VAL A 239 20.93 22.63 11.47
N GLY A 240 21.86 23.00 10.59
CA GLY A 240 21.75 24.13 9.70
C GLY A 240 21.07 23.81 8.36
N LEU A 241 20.80 24.85 7.58
CA LEU A 241 20.13 24.74 6.27
C LEU A 241 20.95 23.96 5.24
N GLY A 242 22.28 23.95 5.34
CA GLY A 242 23.14 23.17 4.45
C GLY A 242 22.87 21.67 4.56
N ALA A 243 22.77 21.15 5.79
CA ALA A 243 22.41 19.76 6.02
C ALA A 243 20.96 19.48 5.63
N ARG A 244 20.01 20.39 5.88
CA ARG A 244 18.63 20.27 5.37
C ARG A 244 18.61 20.08 3.85
N ASN A 245 19.42 20.83 3.11
CA ASN A 245 19.52 20.70 1.66
C ASN A 245 20.06 19.32 1.25
N THR A 246 21.08 18.80 1.93
CA THR A 246 21.57 17.43 1.65
C THR A 246 20.51 16.36 1.94
N LEU A 247 19.78 16.47 3.05
CA LEU A 247 18.76 15.51 3.47
C LEU A 247 17.55 15.50 2.52
N ARG A 248 17.10 16.68 2.05
CA ARG A 248 15.97 16.78 1.11
C ARG A 248 16.34 16.27 -0.29
N SER A 249 17.56 16.57 -0.76
CA SER A 249 18.08 16.01 -2.02
C SER A 249 18.21 14.49 -1.92
N GLU A 250 18.76 13.93 -0.84
CA GLU A 250 18.77 12.47 -0.61
C GLU A 250 17.35 11.89 -0.63
N ALA A 251 16.38 12.58 -0.06
CA ALA A 251 15.00 12.12 0.02
C ALA A 251 14.20 12.28 -1.30
N GLY A 252 14.75 12.94 -2.32
CA GLY A 252 14.02 13.22 -3.56
C GLY A 252 12.98 14.32 -3.46
N LEU A 253 13.10 15.25 -2.51
CA LEU A 253 12.12 16.30 -2.28
C LEU A 253 12.46 17.58 -3.09
N PRO A 254 11.53 18.06 -3.94
CA PRO A 254 11.75 19.22 -4.80
C PRO A 254 11.61 20.53 -4.04
N LEU A 255 12.53 21.48 -4.25
CA LEU A 255 12.52 22.77 -3.56
C LEU A 255 12.00 23.89 -4.47
N TYR A 256 11.17 24.78 -3.92
CA TYR A 256 10.78 26.01 -4.62
C TYR A 256 12.00 26.90 -4.90
N GLY A 257 12.11 27.35 -6.15
CA GLY A 257 13.26 28.07 -6.69
C GLY A 257 14.17 27.19 -7.56
N ASP A 258 14.20 25.89 -7.28
CA ASP A 258 15.05 24.93 -7.99
C ASP A 258 14.20 24.04 -8.91
N GLU A 259 13.38 23.18 -8.30
CA GLU A 259 12.55 22.17 -8.99
C GLU A 259 11.08 22.60 -9.15
N LEU A 260 10.69 23.68 -8.48
CA LEU A 260 9.35 24.28 -8.57
C LEU A 260 9.49 25.79 -8.79
N SER A 261 8.70 26.33 -9.70
CA SER A 261 8.58 27.77 -9.91
C SER A 261 7.33 28.07 -10.75
N GLU A 262 7.06 29.35 -10.98
CA GLU A 262 6.01 29.75 -11.92
C GLU A 262 6.23 29.18 -13.34
N LYS A 263 7.48 28.80 -13.68
CA LYS A 263 7.83 28.16 -14.96
C LYS A 263 7.93 26.63 -14.88
N ILE A 264 7.96 26.05 -13.68
CA ILE A 264 8.08 24.60 -13.46
C ILE A 264 6.88 24.14 -12.60
N SER A 265 5.92 23.51 -13.26
CA SER A 265 4.70 23.04 -12.62
C SER A 265 4.92 21.84 -11.70
N GLY A 266 3.99 21.61 -10.78
CA GLY A 266 3.95 20.39 -9.99
C GLY A 266 3.80 19.11 -10.83
N ILE A 267 3.23 19.19 -12.04
CA ILE A 267 3.20 18.05 -12.99
C ILE A 267 4.61 17.75 -13.50
N ALA A 268 5.36 18.79 -13.91
CA ALA A 268 6.75 18.66 -14.35
C ALA A 268 7.68 18.13 -13.24
N ALA A 269 7.39 18.48 -11.99
CA ALA A 269 8.11 17.98 -10.81
C ALA A 269 7.64 16.60 -10.31
N GLY A 270 6.66 15.97 -10.97
CA GLY A 270 6.17 14.64 -10.58
C GLY A 270 5.29 14.60 -9.32
N LEU A 271 4.75 15.73 -8.87
CA LEU A 271 3.96 15.85 -7.63
C LEU A 271 2.47 15.54 -7.80
N HIS A 272 2.02 15.14 -8.99
CA HIS A 272 0.61 14.91 -9.31
C HIS A 272 -0.08 13.87 -8.40
N ALA A 273 0.63 12.85 -7.91
CA ALA A 273 0.06 11.85 -7.00
C ALA A 273 0.01 12.31 -5.52
N LEU A 274 0.85 13.29 -5.16
CA LEU A 274 1.05 13.71 -3.77
C LEU A 274 0.31 15.01 -3.43
N ALA A 275 0.30 15.98 -4.34
CA ALA A 275 -0.07 17.36 -4.04
C ALA A 275 -1.18 17.93 -4.95
N ILE A 276 -1.61 17.23 -6.00
CA ILE A 276 -2.60 17.73 -6.98
C ILE A 276 -3.74 16.72 -7.14
N ARG A 277 -5.00 17.16 -7.08
CA ARG A 277 -6.18 16.31 -7.29
C ARG A 277 -7.02 16.79 -8.46
N LEU A 278 -6.84 16.16 -9.62
CA LEU A 278 -7.49 16.58 -10.88
C LEU A 278 -8.83 15.90 -11.17
N ILE A 279 -9.11 14.73 -10.58
CA ILE A 279 -10.27 13.90 -10.96
C ILE A 279 -11.39 14.01 -9.92
N ASP A 280 -11.07 13.78 -8.65
CA ASP A 280 -12.00 13.57 -7.54
C ASP A 280 -12.12 14.76 -6.58
N LYS A 281 -11.51 15.90 -6.94
CA LYS A 281 -11.64 17.14 -6.16
C LYS A 281 -12.93 17.88 -6.53
N PRO A 282 -13.84 18.11 -5.56
CA PRO A 282 -15.06 18.88 -5.77
C PRO A 282 -14.75 20.33 -6.12
N GLY A 283 -15.50 20.88 -7.08
CA GLY A 283 -15.37 22.27 -7.52
C GLY A 283 -14.16 22.53 -8.40
N ASP A 284 -14.07 23.77 -8.86
CA ASP A 284 -12.91 24.27 -9.59
C ASP A 284 -11.83 24.79 -8.61
N PHE A 285 -10.58 24.91 -9.09
CA PHE A 285 -9.48 25.50 -8.34
C PHE A 285 -8.49 26.22 -9.27
N CYS A 286 -7.72 27.14 -8.72
CA CYS A 286 -6.78 27.95 -9.51
C CYS A 286 -5.80 27.06 -10.30
N GLY A 287 -5.76 27.25 -11.62
CA GLY A 287 -4.86 26.52 -12.52
C GLY A 287 -5.30 25.09 -12.89
N ARG A 288 -6.51 24.66 -12.50
CA ARG A 288 -7.02 23.29 -12.77
C ARG A 288 -6.95 22.89 -14.24
N GLU A 289 -7.45 23.74 -15.14
CA GLU A 289 -7.51 23.44 -16.58
C GLU A 289 -6.11 23.25 -17.17
N ALA A 290 -5.19 24.17 -16.88
CA ALA A 290 -3.82 24.10 -17.37
C ALA A 290 -3.07 22.87 -16.80
N LEU A 291 -3.24 22.58 -15.51
CA LEU A 291 -2.65 21.38 -14.88
C LEU A 291 -3.24 20.09 -15.43
N LEU A 292 -4.56 20.04 -15.71
CA LEU A 292 -5.20 18.88 -16.35
C LEU A 292 -4.64 18.66 -17.75
N LYS A 293 -4.50 19.73 -18.54
CA LYS A 293 -3.88 19.66 -19.87
C LYS A 293 -2.45 19.13 -19.80
N GLN A 294 -1.62 19.67 -18.90
CA GLN A 294 -0.26 19.19 -18.67
C GLN A 294 -0.21 17.72 -18.22
N TYR A 295 -1.20 17.26 -17.43
CA TYR A 295 -1.28 15.88 -16.99
C TYR A 295 -1.64 14.92 -18.13
N LEU A 296 -2.59 15.30 -18.99
CA LEU A 296 -3.06 14.48 -20.12
C LEU A 296 -2.06 14.45 -21.28
N GLU A 297 -1.47 15.60 -21.63
CA GLU A 297 -0.56 15.74 -22.79
C GLU A 297 0.91 15.51 -22.43
N GLY A 298 1.25 15.62 -21.14
CA GLY A 298 2.62 15.58 -20.63
C GLY A 298 3.30 16.97 -20.62
N PRO A 299 4.15 17.26 -19.62
CA PRO A 299 4.87 18.53 -19.55
C PRO A 299 6.03 18.57 -20.57
N ARG A 300 6.39 19.77 -21.04
CA ARG A 300 7.49 19.96 -22.01
C ARG A 300 8.87 19.52 -21.48
N GLU A 301 9.07 19.70 -20.18
CA GLU A 301 10.27 19.28 -19.45
C GLU A 301 9.83 18.62 -18.13
N ARG A 302 10.65 17.71 -17.60
CA ARG A 302 10.46 17.05 -16.32
C ARG A 302 11.68 17.22 -15.44
N VAL A 303 11.45 17.33 -14.13
CA VAL A 303 12.48 17.31 -13.12
C VAL A 303 12.86 15.86 -12.84
N ILE A 304 14.13 15.54 -13.03
CA ILE A 304 14.64 14.18 -13.02
C ILE A 304 15.90 14.13 -12.15
N PRO A 305 15.97 13.25 -11.15
CA PRO A 305 17.16 13.11 -10.32
C PRO A 305 18.30 12.40 -11.08
N PHE A 306 19.55 12.68 -10.71
CA PHE A 306 20.76 12.09 -11.27
C PHE A 306 21.85 11.89 -10.21
N VAL A 307 22.78 10.99 -10.51
CA VAL A 307 23.93 10.66 -9.65
C VAL A 307 25.21 10.77 -10.46
N MET A 308 26.19 11.53 -9.98
CA MET A 308 27.46 11.66 -10.70
C MET A 308 28.39 10.47 -10.46
N GLU A 309 29.11 10.06 -11.50
CA GLU A 309 30.18 9.05 -11.41
C GLU A 309 31.53 9.71 -11.01
N GLY A 310 32.31 9.03 -10.17
CA GLY A 310 33.70 9.38 -9.87
C GLY A 310 33.92 10.58 -8.92
N ARG A 311 35.20 10.89 -8.68
CA ARG A 311 35.67 11.89 -7.70
C ARG A 311 35.86 13.32 -8.27
N GLY A 312 35.32 13.64 -9.45
CA GLY A 312 35.48 14.91 -10.21
C GLY A 312 34.94 16.20 -9.54
N LYS A 313 34.66 17.28 -10.29
CA LYS A 313 34.02 18.49 -9.72
C LYS A 313 32.51 18.25 -9.58
N GLY A 314 31.87 18.77 -8.52
CA GLY A 314 30.41 18.66 -8.37
C GLY A 314 29.66 19.55 -9.36
N ALA A 315 28.51 19.05 -9.84
CA ALA A 315 27.55 19.83 -10.60
C ALA A 315 27.05 21.03 -9.77
N ARG A 316 26.62 22.09 -10.46
CA ARG A 316 26.02 23.30 -9.90
C ARG A 316 24.76 23.65 -10.67
N ASP A 317 23.92 24.45 -10.04
CA ASP A 317 22.70 24.98 -10.62
C ASP A 317 23.01 25.65 -11.97
N ASN A 318 22.17 25.38 -12.96
CA ASN A 318 22.30 25.81 -14.36
C ASN A 318 23.45 25.21 -15.17
N ASP A 319 24.23 24.26 -14.64
CA ASP A 319 25.12 23.46 -15.49
C ASP A 319 24.31 22.79 -16.60
N ARG A 320 24.88 22.73 -17.80
CA ARG A 320 24.21 22.21 -18.99
C ARG A 320 24.25 20.69 -19.00
N VAL A 321 23.13 20.07 -19.32
CA VAL A 321 22.98 18.60 -19.37
C VAL A 321 22.96 18.16 -20.83
N TYR A 322 23.83 17.22 -21.17
CA TYR A 322 24.01 16.68 -22.52
C TYR A 322 23.73 15.17 -22.57
N LEU A 323 23.17 14.71 -23.68
CA LEU A 323 23.09 13.30 -24.05
C LEU A 323 23.87 13.12 -25.36
N GLY A 324 25.06 12.52 -25.28
CA GLY A 324 26.03 12.56 -26.36
C GLY A 324 26.42 14.00 -26.71
N ALA A 325 26.33 14.38 -27.99
CA ALA A 325 26.61 15.74 -28.44
C ALA A 325 25.44 16.72 -28.25
N ARG A 326 24.23 16.24 -27.90
CA ARG A 326 23.02 17.07 -27.86
C ARG A 326 22.80 17.65 -26.46
N ARG A 327 22.68 18.98 -26.38
CA ARG A 327 22.19 19.63 -25.16
C ARG A 327 20.72 19.30 -24.95
N ILE A 328 20.38 18.74 -23.80
CA ILE A 328 19.02 18.31 -23.45
C ILE A 328 18.42 19.07 -22.28
N GLY A 329 19.18 19.85 -21.51
CA GLY A 329 18.58 20.71 -20.49
C GLY A 329 19.60 21.28 -19.53
N ARG A 330 19.21 21.38 -18.25
CA ARG A 330 20.07 21.96 -17.20
C ARG A 330 19.88 21.27 -15.84
N VAL A 331 20.90 21.35 -15.00
CA VAL A 331 20.84 21.02 -13.58
C VAL A 331 20.00 22.08 -12.86
N THR A 332 19.00 21.67 -12.05
CA THR A 332 18.22 22.58 -11.20
C THR A 332 18.87 22.75 -9.83
N SER A 333 19.32 21.65 -9.23
CA SER A 333 20.10 21.68 -7.99
C SER A 333 21.03 20.48 -7.90
N ALA A 334 22.14 20.62 -7.18
CA ALA A 334 23.06 19.52 -6.92
C ALA A 334 23.79 19.66 -5.57
N THR A 335 24.10 18.53 -4.94
CA THR A 335 24.79 18.49 -3.66
C THR A 335 25.57 17.19 -3.46
N THR A 336 26.32 17.09 -2.38
CA THR A 336 27.02 15.87 -1.95
C THR A 336 26.37 15.34 -0.69
N VAL A 337 26.01 14.06 -0.70
CA VAL A 337 25.33 13.38 0.39
C VAL A 337 26.24 12.26 0.95
N PRO A 338 26.38 12.15 2.28
CA PRO A 338 27.00 10.97 2.89
C PRO A 338 26.07 9.78 2.85
N TYR A 339 26.64 8.61 2.61
CA TYR A 339 26.01 7.31 2.77
C TYR A 339 26.88 6.43 3.66
N GLU A 340 26.24 5.61 4.48
CA GLU A 340 26.91 4.58 5.26
C GLU A 340 26.71 3.25 4.52
N ALA A 341 27.80 2.70 3.97
CA ALA A 341 27.80 1.42 3.29
C ALA A 341 27.72 0.27 4.29
N ASP A 342 27.30 -0.91 3.81
CA ASP A 342 27.30 -2.14 4.60
C ASP A 342 28.69 -2.36 5.23
N GLY A 343 28.77 -2.36 6.56
CA GLY A 343 30.03 -2.45 7.32
C GLY A 343 30.52 -1.15 7.97
N GLY A 344 29.75 -0.05 7.89
CA GLY A 344 30.05 1.21 8.59
C GLY A 344 31.03 2.15 7.88
N ALA A 345 31.41 1.83 6.64
CA ALA A 345 32.23 2.70 5.81
C ALA A 345 31.40 3.87 5.26
N GLN A 346 31.90 5.10 5.39
CA GLN A 346 31.24 6.29 4.85
C GLN A 346 31.63 6.51 3.39
N GLU A 347 30.64 6.55 2.50
CA GLU A 347 30.78 6.90 1.09
C GLU A 347 30.12 8.26 0.83
N LEU A 348 30.76 9.12 0.05
CA LEU A 348 30.14 10.36 -0.43
C LEU A 348 29.64 10.16 -1.85
N ARG A 349 28.37 10.48 -2.09
CA ARG A 349 27.81 10.47 -3.45
C ARG A 349 27.32 11.87 -3.82
N ARG A 350 27.46 12.20 -5.10
CA ARG A 350 27.01 13.48 -5.65
C ARG A 350 25.72 13.28 -6.39
N VAL A 351 24.73 14.07 -6.01
CA VAL A 351 23.34 13.91 -6.39
C VAL A 351 22.79 15.25 -6.84
N GLY A 352 21.92 15.28 -7.84
CA GLY A 352 21.20 16.49 -8.21
C GLY A 352 19.97 16.25 -9.09
N PHE A 353 19.16 17.27 -9.28
CA PHE A 353 18.02 17.20 -10.18
C PHE A 353 18.34 17.95 -11.47
N ALA A 354 17.79 17.48 -12.58
CA ALA A 354 17.91 18.08 -13.89
C ALA A 354 16.52 18.31 -14.49
N LEU A 355 16.31 19.47 -15.10
CA LEU A 355 15.13 19.77 -15.89
C LEU A 355 15.46 19.46 -17.36
N ILE A 356 14.86 18.41 -17.90
CA ILE A 356 15.11 17.91 -19.26
C ILE A 356 13.79 17.44 -19.93
N PRO A 357 13.71 17.38 -21.27
CA PRO A 357 12.54 16.88 -21.98
C PRO A 357 12.16 15.44 -21.58
N PRO A 358 10.86 15.10 -21.54
CA PRO A 358 10.40 13.75 -21.22
C PRO A 358 10.83 12.70 -22.24
N THR A 359 11.24 13.12 -23.45
CA THR A 359 11.75 12.25 -24.52
C THR A 359 13.18 11.77 -24.29
N CYS A 360 13.94 12.42 -23.40
CA CYS A 360 15.18 11.85 -22.88
C CYS A 360 14.77 10.69 -21.99
N ARG A 361 15.38 9.50 -22.16
CA ARG A 361 14.90 8.30 -21.47
C ARG A 361 15.07 8.48 -19.96
N THR A 362 14.00 8.91 -19.34
CA THR A 362 13.63 8.50 -17.99
C THR A 362 12.63 7.40 -18.13
N GLY A 363 13.12 6.24 -18.58
CA GLY A 363 12.39 5.00 -18.79
C GLY A 363 10.87 5.14 -18.94
N PHE A 364 10.38 5.88 -19.94
CA PHE A 364 9.01 5.80 -20.41
C PHE A 364 8.98 5.99 -21.94
N ALA A 365 9.39 4.93 -22.62
CA ALA A 365 8.88 4.53 -23.92
C ALA A 365 9.06 3.01 -24.01
N HIS A 366 8.06 2.33 -24.58
CA HIS A 366 7.89 0.88 -24.57
C HIS A 366 9.13 0.11 -25.04
N GLY A 367 9.62 -0.77 -24.16
CA GLY A 367 10.16 -2.07 -24.52
C GLY A 367 11.66 -2.23 -24.69
N GLU A 368 12.07 -3.48 -24.50
CA GLU A 368 13.44 -4.04 -24.58
C GLU A 368 14.39 -3.61 -23.47
N ASP A 369 14.95 -4.64 -22.84
CA ASP A 369 16.13 -4.69 -21.99
C ASP A 369 16.38 -3.54 -21.00
N ARG A 370 16.12 -3.88 -19.74
CA ARG A 370 16.38 -3.06 -18.55
C ARG A 370 17.86 -2.72 -18.42
N ARG A 371 18.21 -1.48 -18.77
CA ARG A 371 19.32 -0.77 -18.16
C ARG A 371 18.83 0.64 -17.80
N PHE A 372 18.80 0.95 -16.51
CA PHE A 372 18.96 2.33 -16.05
C PHE A 372 20.37 2.76 -16.50
N GLY A 373 20.56 3.97 -17.03
CA GLY A 373 21.87 4.32 -17.56
C GLY A 373 21.95 5.26 -18.75
N ASP A 374 20.98 6.15 -18.99
CA ASP A 374 21.29 7.29 -19.87
C ASP A 374 22.36 8.11 -19.15
N ARG A 375 23.60 7.87 -19.57
CA ARG A 375 24.76 8.63 -19.15
C ARG A 375 24.63 10.00 -19.75
N ILE A 376 24.35 10.95 -18.89
CA ILE A 376 24.37 12.35 -19.24
C ILE A 376 25.75 12.91 -18.93
N GLU A 377 26.18 13.86 -19.75
CA GLU A 377 27.36 14.64 -19.49
C GLU A 377 26.93 16.00 -18.95
N ILE A 378 27.48 16.38 -17.79
CA ILE A 378 27.27 17.69 -17.21
C ILE A 378 28.42 18.59 -17.63
N ARG A 379 28.11 19.72 -18.28
CA ARG A 379 29.08 20.72 -18.72
C ARG A 379 28.85 22.05 -18.04
N ARG A 380 29.95 22.74 -17.73
CA ARG A 380 29.92 24.11 -17.25
C ARG A 380 30.61 25.02 -18.24
N GLU A 381 29.93 26.10 -18.59
CA GLU A 381 30.54 27.18 -19.36
C GLU A 381 31.38 28.06 -18.44
N LYS A 382 32.63 28.31 -18.83
CA LYS A 382 33.52 29.26 -18.16
C LYS A 382 34.32 30.00 -19.23
N ASP A 383 34.28 31.33 -19.19
CA ASP A 383 35.05 32.21 -20.09
C ASP A 383 34.83 31.91 -21.59
N GLY A 384 33.60 31.54 -21.98
CA GLY A 384 33.21 31.23 -23.36
C GLY A 384 33.57 29.81 -23.84
N ALA A 385 34.16 28.97 -22.99
CA ALA A 385 34.44 27.56 -23.27
C ALA A 385 33.61 26.62 -22.39
N GLU A 386 33.07 25.55 -22.96
CA GLU A 386 32.40 24.49 -22.20
C GLU A 386 33.42 23.44 -21.72
N ALA A 387 33.47 23.21 -20.41
CA ALA A 387 34.26 22.14 -19.82
C ALA A 387 33.34 21.03 -19.26
N VAL A 388 33.72 19.77 -19.51
CA VAL A 388 33.06 18.60 -18.92
C VAL A 388 33.33 18.57 -17.41
N ILE A 389 32.25 18.56 -16.63
CA ILE A 389 32.29 18.50 -15.16
C ILE A 389 32.32 17.05 -14.68
N GLY A 390 31.57 16.18 -15.35
CA GLY A 390 31.55 14.74 -15.12
C GLY A 390 30.38 14.04 -15.81
N GLU A 391 30.45 12.72 -15.85
CA GLU A 391 29.34 11.86 -16.24
C GLU A 391 28.37 11.70 -15.06
N ALA A 392 27.08 11.62 -15.36
CA ALA A 392 26.05 11.29 -14.39
C ALA A 392 25.03 10.32 -14.97
N GLU A 393 24.46 9.50 -14.10
CA GLU A 393 23.37 8.60 -14.42
C GLU A 393 22.04 9.24 -14.01
N LEU A 394 21.10 9.37 -14.95
CA LEU A 394 19.71 9.71 -14.61
C LEU A 394 19.07 8.57 -13.81
N VAL A 395 18.41 8.90 -12.70
CA VAL A 395 17.72 7.94 -11.84
C VAL A 395 16.23 8.25 -11.73
N GLU A 396 15.44 7.22 -11.47
CA GLU A 396 13.97 7.30 -11.33
C GLU A 396 13.54 8.05 -10.04
N GLY A 397 14.46 8.21 -9.10
CA GLY A 397 14.28 8.84 -7.79
C GLY A 397 15.55 8.68 -6.94
N PHE A 398 15.84 9.61 -6.02
CA PHE A 398 16.94 9.45 -5.06
C PHE A 398 16.74 8.33 -4.03
N ALA A 399 15.53 7.76 -3.99
CA ALA A 399 15.19 6.58 -3.23
C ALA A 399 16.11 5.35 -3.50
N ARG A 400 16.91 5.37 -4.58
CA ARG A 400 17.93 4.34 -4.87
C ARG A 400 19.26 4.50 -4.14
N LEU A 401 19.53 5.64 -3.51
CA LEU A 401 20.88 5.92 -2.99
C LEU A 401 20.98 5.85 -1.46
N SER A 402 19.89 6.03 -0.71
CA SER A 402 19.90 5.76 0.74
C SER A 402 20.03 4.27 1.00
N ALA A 403 21.14 3.87 1.64
CA ALA A 403 21.41 2.49 2.06
C ALA A 403 20.29 1.87 2.92
N ASP A 404 19.36 2.68 3.45
CA ASP A 404 18.21 2.23 4.25
C ASP A 404 16.83 2.29 3.56
N ARG A 405 16.78 2.33 2.22
CA ARG A 405 15.52 2.10 1.46
C ARG A 405 15.67 1.08 0.35
N LYS A 406 15.80 -0.20 0.72
CA LYS A 406 15.32 -1.33 -0.11
C LYS A 406 13.79 -1.32 -0.22
N ARG A 407 13.18 -0.23 -0.71
CA ARG A 407 11.71 -0.08 -0.72
C ARG A 407 11.23 0.42 -2.06
N LEU A 408 10.48 -0.47 -2.72
CA LEU A 408 9.89 -0.38 -4.05
C LEU A 408 10.86 -0.68 -5.19
N LEU A 409 11.10 -1.97 -5.39
CA LEU A 409 11.02 -2.48 -6.76
C LEU A 409 9.71 -3.27 -6.79
N PRO A 410 8.72 -2.89 -7.60
CA PRO A 410 7.64 -3.80 -7.95
C PRO A 410 8.23 -5.11 -8.50
N ILE A 411 7.45 -6.19 -8.57
CA ILE A 411 7.72 -7.18 -9.63
C ILE A 411 7.39 -6.45 -10.93
N LEU A 412 8.33 -5.63 -11.38
CA LEU A 412 8.28 -5.08 -12.72
C LEU A 412 8.45 -6.31 -13.62
N TYR A 413 7.61 -6.44 -14.64
CA TYR A 413 7.96 -7.20 -15.83
C TYR A 413 8.69 -6.24 -16.79
N PRO A 414 9.65 -6.68 -17.62
CA PRO A 414 10.24 -5.79 -18.62
C PRO A 414 9.09 -5.21 -19.45
N PRO A 415 9.12 -3.93 -19.85
CA PRO A 415 8.14 -3.46 -20.81
C PRO A 415 8.18 -4.38 -22.04
N ALA A 416 7.01 -4.72 -22.60
CA ALA A 416 6.92 -5.44 -23.87
C ALA A 416 7.85 -4.77 -24.89
N CYS A 417 8.65 -5.54 -25.65
CA CYS A 417 9.59 -5.05 -26.68
C CYS A 417 9.07 -3.79 -27.40
N PRO A 418 9.94 -2.83 -27.78
CA PRO A 418 9.52 -1.77 -28.69
C PRO A 418 8.92 -2.51 -29.86
N GLU A 419 7.76 -2.06 -30.32
CA GLU A 419 7.21 -2.57 -31.56
C GLU A 419 8.33 -2.47 -32.59
N SER A 420 8.94 -3.61 -32.92
CA SER A 420 9.73 -3.70 -34.14
C SER A 420 8.83 -3.14 -35.22
N GLU A 421 9.34 -2.27 -36.09
CA GLU A 421 8.58 -1.52 -37.12
C GLU A 421 7.74 -2.40 -38.08
N ARG A 422 7.66 -3.71 -37.83
CA ARG A 422 6.60 -4.61 -38.28
C ARG A 422 6.07 -5.42 -37.11
N ALA A 423 4.76 -5.33 -36.85
CA ALA A 423 4.07 -6.30 -36.02
C ALA A 423 4.44 -7.72 -36.50
N PRO A 424 4.83 -8.66 -35.60
CA PRO A 424 5.09 -10.02 -36.00
C PRO A 424 3.85 -10.56 -36.70
N ARG A 425 4.02 -11.18 -37.88
CA ARG A 425 2.92 -11.85 -38.58
C ARG A 425 2.21 -12.78 -37.58
N ALA A 426 0.88 -12.87 -37.63
CA ALA A 426 0.08 -13.62 -36.67
C ALA A 426 0.62 -15.05 -36.41
N ALA A 427 1.13 -15.73 -37.45
CA ALA A 427 1.78 -17.04 -37.33
C ALA A 427 3.06 -17.04 -36.46
N SER A 428 3.89 -16.00 -36.53
CA SER A 428 5.10 -15.84 -35.71
C SER A 428 4.74 -15.59 -34.25
N LEU A 429 3.74 -14.73 -34.00
CA LEU A 429 3.25 -14.47 -32.65
C LEU A 429 2.63 -15.72 -32.03
N ALA A 430 1.84 -16.49 -32.78
CA ALA A 430 1.27 -17.75 -32.32
C ALA A 430 2.33 -18.79 -31.95
N ALA A 431 3.39 -18.92 -32.77
CA ALA A 431 4.52 -19.80 -32.45
C ALA A 431 5.29 -19.34 -31.20
N ASP A 432 5.50 -18.04 -31.04
CA ASP A 432 6.18 -17.49 -29.86
C ASP A 432 5.33 -17.64 -28.59
N LEU A 433 4.03 -17.36 -28.66
CA LEU A 433 3.07 -17.61 -27.59
C LEU A 433 3.13 -19.07 -27.15
N SER A 434 3.10 -20.00 -28.10
CA SER A 434 3.16 -21.45 -27.83
C SER A 434 4.45 -21.82 -27.09
N ARG A 435 5.61 -21.33 -27.55
CA ARG A 435 6.90 -21.58 -26.88
C ARG A 435 6.96 -20.99 -25.48
N ARG A 436 6.53 -19.75 -25.29
CA ARG A 436 6.58 -19.05 -23.99
C ARG A 436 5.60 -19.66 -23.00
N ALA A 437 4.39 -20.00 -23.45
CA ALA A 437 3.39 -20.69 -22.63
C ALA A 437 3.93 -22.06 -22.17
N ARG A 438 4.52 -22.85 -23.08
CA ARG A 438 5.15 -24.13 -22.73
C ARG A 438 6.29 -23.95 -21.73
N LYS A 439 7.22 -23.00 -21.98
CA LYS A 439 8.34 -22.73 -21.07
C LYS A 439 7.87 -22.35 -19.67
N ASN A 440 6.85 -21.48 -19.57
CA ASN A 440 6.29 -21.09 -18.29
C ASN A 440 5.60 -22.27 -17.58
N HIS A 441 4.84 -23.08 -18.32
CA HIS A 441 4.22 -24.30 -17.81
C HIS A 441 5.28 -25.26 -17.28
N ASP A 442 6.29 -25.60 -18.08
CA ASP A 442 7.38 -26.51 -17.68
C ASP A 442 8.12 -25.99 -16.44
N TRP A 443 8.42 -24.69 -16.38
CA TRP A 443 9.06 -24.10 -15.22
C TRP A 443 8.19 -24.22 -13.96
N ARG A 444 6.92 -23.81 -14.03
CA ARG A 444 5.97 -23.91 -12.90
C ARG A 444 5.75 -25.35 -12.44
N GLN A 445 5.68 -26.30 -13.36
CA GLN A 445 5.29 -27.68 -13.06
C GLN A 445 6.47 -28.60 -12.75
N ARG A 446 7.69 -28.27 -13.18
CA ARG A 446 8.83 -29.20 -13.10
C ARG A 446 10.08 -28.63 -12.43
N ALA A 447 10.27 -27.31 -12.44
CA ALA A 447 11.53 -26.70 -11.99
C ALA A 447 11.38 -25.75 -10.79
N CYS A 448 10.17 -25.29 -10.49
CA CYS A 448 9.90 -24.32 -9.43
C CYS A 448 9.27 -24.97 -8.20
N VAL A 449 9.74 -24.60 -7.01
CA VAL A 449 9.08 -24.88 -5.74
C VAL A 449 8.14 -23.71 -5.42
N ASN A 450 6.84 -23.94 -5.53
CA ASN A 450 5.84 -22.92 -5.29
C ASN A 450 5.37 -22.91 -3.84
N LEU A 451 5.71 -21.83 -3.13
CA LEU A 451 5.26 -21.57 -1.76
C LEU A 451 4.33 -20.35 -1.69
N ILE A 452 3.74 -19.89 -2.79
CA ILE A 452 2.73 -18.82 -2.75
C ILE A 452 1.47 -19.37 -2.06
N ALA A 453 1.17 -18.88 -0.86
CA ALA A 453 0.08 -19.38 -0.02
C ALA A 453 -1.35 -19.25 -0.58
N SER A 454 -1.51 -18.59 -1.73
CA SER A 454 -2.77 -18.41 -2.45
C SER A 454 -2.83 -19.16 -3.77
N GLU A 455 -1.81 -19.93 -4.13
CA GLU A 455 -1.76 -20.65 -5.40
C GLU A 455 -1.89 -22.15 -5.19
N ASN A 456 -2.53 -22.81 -6.16
CA ASN A 456 -2.50 -24.25 -6.27
C ASN A 456 -2.79 -24.63 -7.71
N THR A 457 -2.04 -25.59 -8.22
CA THR A 457 -2.19 -26.06 -9.58
C THR A 457 -3.36 -27.05 -9.65
N PRO A 458 -4.36 -26.83 -10.52
CA PRO A 458 -5.39 -27.84 -10.80
C PRO A 458 -4.78 -29.12 -11.40
N SER A 459 -5.40 -30.28 -11.14
CA SER A 459 -4.92 -31.55 -11.70
C SER A 459 -5.05 -31.59 -13.23
N ASP A 460 -4.38 -32.54 -13.86
CA ASP A 460 -4.52 -32.77 -15.31
C ASP A 460 -5.97 -33.03 -15.72
N PHE A 461 -6.72 -33.76 -14.88
CA PHE A 461 -8.13 -34.03 -15.10
C PHE A 461 -8.96 -32.73 -15.10
N VAL A 462 -8.77 -31.89 -14.07
CA VAL A 462 -9.47 -30.60 -13.95
C VAL A 462 -9.09 -29.65 -15.09
N ARG A 463 -7.81 -29.61 -15.48
CA ARG A 463 -7.34 -28.80 -16.62
C ARG A 463 -7.92 -29.27 -17.95
N ALA A 464 -7.97 -30.58 -18.19
CA ALA A 464 -8.55 -31.15 -19.39
C ALA A 464 -10.02 -30.78 -19.52
N LEU A 465 -10.80 -30.92 -18.43
CA LEU A 465 -12.20 -30.48 -18.39
C LEU A 465 -12.33 -28.98 -18.66
N GLN A 466 -11.47 -28.14 -18.08
CA GLN A 466 -11.53 -26.69 -18.28
C GLN A 466 -11.37 -26.28 -19.75
N SER A 467 -10.62 -27.05 -20.55
CA SER A 467 -10.31 -26.72 -21.94
C SER A 467 -11.36 -27.20 -22.96
N LEU A 468 -12.39 -27.94 -22.55
CA LEU A 468 -13.41 -28.45 -23.47
C LEU A 468 -14.37 -27.35 -23.96
N ASP A 469 -15.21 -27.74 -24.93
CA ASP A 469 -16.14 -26.89 -25.68
C ASP A 469 -17.00 -25.90 -24.84
N PRO A 470 -17.48 -26.23 -23.62
CA PRO A 470 -18.24 -25.27 -22.80
C PRO A 470 -17.54 -23.94 -22.55
N SER A 471 -16.21 -23.86 -22.63
CA SER A 471 -15.45 -22.60 -22.55
C SER A 471 -15.87 -21.53 -23.56
N GLY A 472 -16.47 -21.92 -24.69
CA GLY A 472 -16.96 -21.01 -25.73
C GLY A 472 -18.48 -20.88 -25.83
N ARG A 473 -19.25 -21.40 -24.86
CA ARG A 473 -20.72 -21.45 -24.93
C ARG A 473 -21.40 -20.45 -24.00
N TYR A 474 -22.71 -20.27 -24.24
CA TYR A 474 -23.57 -19.36 -23.50
C TYR A 474 -24.70 -20.14 -22.84
N ALA A 475 -25.00 -19.86 -21.57
CA ALA A 475 -26.07 -20.53 -20.84
C ALA A 475 -26.79 -19.56 -19.91
N GLU A 476 -27.16 -18.39 -20.43
CA GLU A 476 -27.93 -17.43 -19.65
C GLU A 476 -29.32 -17.95 -19.33
N HIS A 477 -29.74 -17.74 -18.10
CA HIS A 477 -31.00 -18.22 -17.57
C HIS A 477 -31.45 -17.35 -16.39
N GLN A 478 -32.70 -17.49 -16.00
CA GLN A 478 -33.21 -16.89 -14.77
C GLN A 478 -34.15 -17.84 -14.06
N GLN A 479 -34.22 -17.69 -12.75
CA GLN A 479 -35.18 -18.44 -11.96
C GLN A 479 -36.58 -17.83 -12.11
N VAL A 480 -37.53 -18.62 -12.61
CA VAL A 480 -38.96 -18.26 -12.69
C VAL A 480 -39.75 -19.25 -11.85
N GLY A 481 -40.21 -18.80 -10.68
CA GLY A 481 -40.83 -19.71 -9.71
C GLY A 481 -39.79 -20.67 -9.11
N LEU A 482 -39.99 -21.98 -9.32
CA LEU A 482 -39.04 -23.01 -8.87
C LEU A 482 -38.09 -23.48 -9.98
N ASP A 483 -38.37 -23.12 -11.23
CA ASP A 483 -37.62 -23.59 -12.40
C ASP A 483 -36.55 -22.58 -12.82
N GLU A 484 -35.41 -23.08 -13.28
CA GLU A 484 -34.40 -22.28 -13.99
C GLU A 484 -34.73 -22.31 -15.49
N VAL A 485 -35.02 -21.14 -16.06
CA VAL A 485 -35.43 -20.98 -17.45
C VAL A 485 -34.26 -20.46 -18.27
N TYR A 486 -33.66 -21.33 -19.09
CA TYR A 486 -32.57 -20.99 -20.01
C TYR A 486 -33.08 -20.29 -21.26
N TYR A 487 -32.43 -19.20 -21.64
CA TYR A 487 -32.79 -18.41 -22.83
C TYR A 487 -32.27 -19.02 -24.13
N TYR A 488 -31.33 -19.96 -24.04
CA TYR A 488 -30.63 -20.56 -25.18
C TYR A 488 -30.80 -22.09 -25.20
N GLN A 489 -30.91 -22.67 -26.41
CA GLN A 489 -30.88 -24.12 -26.62
C GLN A 489 -29.48 -24.72 -26.38
N GLY A 490 -29.39 -26.03 -26.22
CA GLY A 490 -28.11 -26.74 -26.03
C GLY A 490 -27.54 -26.66 -24.61
N THR A 491 -28.32 -26.17 -23.66
CA THR A 491 -27.91 -25.89 -22.27
C THR A 491 -28.11 -27.06 -21.31
N ALA A 492 -28.64 -28.20 -21.77
CA ALA A 492 -28.93 -29.37 -20.93
C ALA A 492 -27.70 -29.90 -20.17
N TRP A 493 -26.53 -29.94 -20.83
CA TRP A 493 -25.26 -30.30 -20.18
C TRP A 493 -24.89 -29.32 -19.07
N ILE A 494 -25.03 -28.03 -19.33
CA ILE A 494 -24.67 -26.98 -18.36
C ILE A 494 -25.58 -27.00 -17.15
N ARG A 495 -26.88 -27.14 -17.38
CA ARG A 495 -27.85 -27.35 -16.31
C ARG A 495 -27.47 -28.52 -15.43
N TRP A 496 -27.13 -29.66 -16.04
CA TRP A 496 -26.66 -30.83 -15.30
C TRP A 496 -25.40 -30.49 -14.49
N VAL A 497 -24.38 -29.85 -15.08
CA VAL A 497 -23.16 -29.44 -14.36
C VAL A 497 -23.48 -28.52 -13.16
N GLU A 498 -24.36 -27.54 -13.31
CA GLU A 498 -24.78 -26.63 -12.23
C GLU A 498 -25.46 -27.38 -11.06
N GLU A 499 -26.32 -28.34 -11.37
CA GLU A 499 -27.00 -29.17 -10.39
C GLU A 499 -26.02 -30.12 -9.67
N GLU A 500 -25.14 -30.79 -10.43
CA GLU A 500 -24.13 -31.72 -9.91
C GLU A 500 -23.12 -31.02 -9.01
N VAL A 501 -22.57 -29.87 -9.44
CA VAL A 501 -21.55 -29.18 -8.65
C VAL A 501 -22.12 -28.73 -7.31
N CYS A 502 -23.37 -28.25 -7.30
CA CYS A 502 -24.05 -27.93 -6.05
C CYS A 502 -24.23 -29.19 -5.18
N ARG A 503 -24.60 -30.33 -5.76
CA ARG A 503 -24.81 -31.58 -5.00
C ARG A 503 -23.51 -32.09 -4.37
N VAL A 504 -22.42 -32.12 -5.12
CA VAL A 504 -21.11 -32.57 -4.62
C VAL A 504 -20.58 -31.61 -3.55
N LEU A 505 -20.65 -30.29 -3.78
CA LEU A 505 -20.17 -29.32 -2.79
C LEU A 505 -21.00 -29.33 -1.50
N ARG A 506 -22.33 -29.54 -1.57
CA ARG A 506 -23.17 -29.75 -0.38
C ARG A 506 -22.69 -30.94 0.45
N ARG A 507 -22.35 -32.06 -0.21
CA ARG A 507 -21.82 -33.26 0.45
C ARG A 507 -20.44 -32.99 1.07
N VAL A 508 -19.52 -32.39 0.30
CA VAL A 508 -18.15 -32.08 0.74
C VAL A 508 -18.12 -31.17 1.96
N PHE A 509 -18.92 -30.10 1.96
CA PHE A 509 -18.90 -29.09 3.00
C PHE A 509 -20.02 -29.25 4.05
N GLY A 510 -20.84 -30.31 3.97
CA GLY A 510 -21.95 -30.53 4.89
C GLY A 510 -22.93 -29.36 4.96
N CYS A 511 -23.19 -28.69 3.83
CA CYS A 511 -24.02 -27.48 3.78
C CYS A 511 -25.34 -27.69 3.04
N ARG A 512 -26.33 -26.84 3.32
CA ARG A 512 -27.64 -26.88 2.65
C ARG A 512 -27.61 -26.19 1.29
N ASN A 513 -26.93 -25.05 1.20
CA ASN A 513 -27.03 -24.16 0.07
C ASN A 513 -25.65 -23.86 -0.53
N VAL A 514 -25.58 -23.84 -1.86
CA VAL A 514 -24.36 -23.58 -2.65
C VAL A 514 -24.71 -22.65 -3.80
N GLU A 515 -23.88 -21.64 -4.01
CA GLU A 515 -23.91 -20.76 -5.18
C GLU A 515 -22.52 -20.79 -5.85
N PRO A 516 -22.35 -21.53 -6.95
CA PRO A 516 -21.05 -21.79 -7.60
C PRO A 516 -20.76 -20.84 -8.79
N ARG A 517 -21.71 -19.97 -9.16
CA ARG A 517 -21.59 -19.14 -10.36
C ARG A 517 -20.58 -17.98 -10.25
N PRO A 518 -20.28 -17.37 -9.08
CA PRO A 518 -19.26 -16.33 -8.99
C PRO A 518 -17.92 -16.74 -9.61
N ILE A 519 -17.37 -15.90 -10.50
CA ILE A 519 -16.16 -16.23 -11.25
C ILE A 519 -14.85 -15.95 -10.50
N CYS A 520 -14.90 -15.33 -9.32
CA CYS A 520 -13.75 -15.18 -8.42
C CYS A 520 -14.19 -14.98 -6.95
N GLY A 521 -13.26 -15.15 -6.00
CA GLY A 521 -13.57 -14.96 -4.57
C GLY A 521 -13.94 -13.53 -4.19
N GLN A 522 -13.39 -12.51 -4.87
CA GLN A 522 -13.81 -11.12 -4.64
C GLN A 522 -15.27 -10.91 -5.06
N MET A 523 -15.67 -11.47 -6.20
CA MET A 523 -17.05 -11.41 -6.66
C MET A 523 -18.00 -12.14 -5.70
N ALA A 524 -17.61 -13.30 -5.17
CA ALA A 524 -18.42 -13.99 -4.17
C ALA A 524 -18.68 -13.11 -2.93
N ASN A 525 -17.68 -12.36 -2.47
CA ASN A 525 -17.84 -11.40 -1.37
C ASN A 525 -18.77 -10.23 -1.77
N GLU A 526 -18.56 -9.66 -2.95
CA GLU A 526 -19.37 -8.54 -3.46
C GLU A 526 -20.85 -8.92 -3.63
N THR A 527 -21.13 -10.12 -4.15
CA THR A 527 -22.48 -10.70 -4.22
C THR A 527 -23.13 -10.75 -2.84
N VAL A 528 -22.41 -11.12 -1.79
CA VAL A 528 -22.94 -11.11 -0.42
C VAL A 528 -23.21 -9.68 0.05
N PHE A 529 -22.33 -8.72 -0.24
CA PHE A 529 -22.52 -7.31 0.16
C PHE A 529 -23.73 -6.67 -0.52
N GLU A 530 -23.92 -6.91 -1.82
CA GLU A 530 -25.11 -6.48 -2.54
C GLU A 530 -26.37 -7.16 -1.96
N ALA A 531 -26.31 -8.47 -1.73
CA ALA A 531 -27.41 -9.22 -1.15
C ALA A 531 -27.79 -8.70 0.24
N MET A 532 -26.82 -8.25 1.04
CA MET A 532 -27.05 -7.60 2.32
C MET A 532 -27.85 -6.31 2.18
N VAL A 533 -27.52 -5.45 1.21
CA VAL A 533 -28.29 -4.22 0.95
C VAL A 533 -29.73 -4.54 0.53
N ARG A 534 -29.91 -5.51 -0.37
CA ARG A 534 -31.25 -5.98 -0.79
C ARG A 534 -32.05 -6.57 0.38
N TYR A 535 -31.40 -7.40 1.20
CA TYR A 535 -31.98 -8.02 2.38
C TYR A 535 -32.43 -7.00 3.42
N ARG A 536 -31.64 -5.96 3.64
CA ARG A 536 -31.99 -4.85 4.53
C ARG A 536 -33.15 -4.01 4.03
N ALA A 537 -33.19 -3.71 2.74
CA ALA A 537 -34.33 -3.02 2.12
C ALA A 537 -35.62 -3.82 2.32
N PHE A 538 -35.55 -5.16 2.20
CA PHE A 538 -36.67 -6.04 2.52
C PHE A 538 -37.13 -5.92 3.99
N LYS A 539 -36.20 -5.91 4.96
CA LYS A 539 -36.51 -5.72 6.40
C LYS A 539 -37.29 -4.42 6.65
N ASN A 540 -37.02 -3.37 5.86
CA ASN A 540 -37.60 -2.03 6.02
C ASN A 540 -38.82 -1.76 5.12
N ARG A 541 -39.42 -2.76 4.47
CA ARG A 541 -40.58 -2.58 3.55
C ARG A 541 -41.79 -1.86 4.14
N LYS A 542 -41.91 -1.75 5.47
CA LYS A 542 -42.96 -0.95 6.14
C LYS A 542 -42.75 0.58 6.03
N THR A 543 -41.56 1.06 5.63
CA THR A 543 -41.21 2.50 5.68
C THR A 543 -40.95 3.14 4.31
N SER A 544 -41.19 2.45 3.19
CA SER A 544 -40.98 2.96 1.81
C SER A 544 -39.60 3.59 1.53
N LYS A 545 -38.55 3.18 2.25
CA LYS A 545 -37.19 3.70 2.07
C LYS A 545 -36.47 2.92 0.96
N ALA A 546 -35.76 3.63 0.09
CA ALA A 546 -34.89 3.04 -0.93
C ALA A 546 -33.81 2.13 -0.30
N PRO A 547 -33.27 1.14 -1.04
CA PRO A 547 -32.13 0.35 -0.57
C PRO A 547 -30.98 1.26 -0.15
N SER A 548 -30.46 1.07 1.06
CA SER A 548 -29.36 1.85 1.61
C SER A 548 -28.15 0.95 1.90
N PRO A 549 -26.92 1.48 1.80
CA PRO A 549 -25.71 0.75 2.20
C PRO A 549 -25.77 0.23 3.65
N MET A 550 -24.87 -0.68 3.99
CA MET A 550 -24.74 -1.19 5.36
C MET A 550 -24.27 -0.10 6.34
N HIS A 551 -24.93 0.05 7.47
CA HIS A 551 -24.64 1.05 8.52
C HIS A 551 -23.30 0.82 9.20
N ARG A 552 -22.90 -0.45 9.31
CA ARG A 552 -21.61 -0.82 9.86
C ARG A 552 -21.21 -2.24 9.48
N VAL A 553 -19.94 -2.42 9.14
CA VAL A 553 -19.35 -3.75 8.87
C VAL A 553 -18.11 -3.98 9.72
N PHE A 554 -17.97 -5.16 10.31
CA PHE A 554 -16.74 -5.55 11.03
C PHE A 554 -15.80 -6.31 10.10
N THR A 555 -14.54 -5.87 9.98
CA THR A 555 -13.55 -6.52 9.11
C THR A 555 -12.13 -6.45 9.68
N HIS A 556 -11.24 -7.33 9.22
CA HIS A 556 -9.83 -7.29 9.64
C HIS A 556 -9.10 -6.11 9.00
N SER A 557 -8.11 -5.55 9.72
CA SER A 557 -7.19 -4.57 9.14
C SER A 557 -6.27 -5.22 8.11
N LEU A 558 -6.00 -4.55 6.98
CA LEU A 558 -5.00 -5.01 6.00
C LEU A 558 -3.61 -5.20 6.63
N ALA A 559 -3.23 -4.33 7.57
CA ALA A 559 -1.95 -4.42 8.26
C ALA A 559 -1.83 -5.65 9.18
N LEU A 560 -2.96 -6.27 9.51
CA LEU A 560 -3.05 -7.48 10.34
C LEU A 560 -3.54 -8.68 9.52
N GLY A 561 -3.36 -8.63 8.20
CA GLY A 561 -3.65 -9.76 7.32
C GLY A 561 -5.01 -9.75 6.66
N GLY A 562 -5.86 -8.75 6.90
CA GLY A 562 -7.17 -8.63 6.22
C GLY A 562 -7.06 -8.71 4.70
N HIS A 563 -8.14 -9.12 4.04
CA HIS A 563 -8.20 -9.16 2.58
C HIS A 563 -8.82 -7.87 2.02
N LEU A 564 -8.38 -7.46 0.81
CA LEU A 564 -8.78 -6.21 0.16
C LEU A 564 -10.28 -6.16 -0.17
N SER A 565 -10.89 -7.28 -0.57
CA SER A 565 -12.33 -7.33 -0.91
C SER A 565 -13.23 -6.88 0.25
N SER A 566 -12.84 -7.17 1.49
CA SER A 566 -13.57 -6.78 2.70
C SER A 566 -13.15 -5.40 3.21
N GLN A 567 -12.53 -4.57 2.37
CA GLN A 567 -12.12 -3.20 2.72
C GLN A 567 -12.90 -2.19 1.89
N PRO A 568 -13.11 -0.98 2.42
CA PRO A 568 -13.59 0.14 1.61
C PRO A 568 -12.63 0.53 0.47
N GLY A 569 -11.36 0.11 0.51
CA GLY A 569 -10.45 0.24 -0.64
C GLY A 569 -10.61 -0.85 -1.71
N GLY A 570 -11.59 -1.75 -1.55
CA GLY A 570 -11.90 -2.84 -2.46
C GLY A 570 -13.41 -3.00 -2.63
N ALA A 571 -13.90 -4.24 -2.78
CA ALA A 571 -15.29 -4.52 -3.14
C ALA A 571 -16.33 -3.97 -2.15
N LEU A 572 -15.99 -3.77 -0.87
CA LEU A 572 -16.93 -3.26 0.14
C LEU A 572 -17.32 -1.78 -0.05
N TYR A 573 -16.55 -1.00 -0.83
CA TYR A 573 -16.68 0.46 -0.93
C TYR A 573 -18.13 0.94 -1.15
N ASN A 574 -18.83 0.36 -2.13
CA ASN A 574 -20.17 0.79 -2.54
C ASN A 574 -21.29 0.30 -1.61
N TRP A 575 -20.98 -0.57 -0.64
CA TRP A 575 -21.97 -1.33 0.11
C TRP A 575 -21.99 -0.98 1.61
N VAL A 576 -21.21 0.01 2.02
CA VAL A 576 -21.14 0.48 3.40
C VAL A 576 -21.34 1.99 3.46
N GLU A 577 -22.05 2.47 4.46
CA GLU A 577 -22.33 3.90 4.64
C GLU A 577 -21.06 4.69 4.91
N VAL A 578 -21.14 6.00 4.68
CA VAL A 578 -20.13 6.94 5.14
C VAL A 578 -20.58 7.45 6.51
N SER A 579 -19.73 7.30 7.51
CA SER A 579 -19.94 7.83 8.86
C SER A 579 -20.06 9.37 8.86
N PRO A 580 -20.63 9.98 9.91
CA PRO A 580 -20.68 11.44 10.04
C PRO A 580 -19.30 12.12 9.89
N GLU A 581 -18.22 11.40 10.21
CA GLU A 581 -16.83 11.85 10.10
C GLU A 581 -16.25 11.73 8.66
N GLY A 582 -17.08 11.39 7.66
CA GLY A 582 -16.68 11.30 6.25
C GLY A 582 -15.91 10.03 5.88
N SER A 583 -15.78 9.07 6.80
CA SER A 583 -15.06 7.81 6.57
C SER A 583 -16.02 6.63 6.38
N PRO A 584 -15.69 5.59 5.57
CA PRO A 584 -16.52 4.40 5.45
C PRO A 584 -16.77 3.74 6.81
N ALA A 585 -18.02 3.33 7.03
CA ALA A 585 -18.54 2.80 8.27
C ALA A 585 -18.06 1.36 8.56
N VAL A 586 -16.75 1.21 8.77
CA VAL A 586 -16.11 -0.08 9.06
C VAL A 586 -15.47 -0.06 10.45
N THR A 587 -15.75 -1.08 11.24
CA THR A 587 -15.10 -1.33 12.53
C THR A 587 -14.07 -2.44 12.37
N ARG A 588 -12.91 -2.29 13.00
CA ARG A 588 -11.85 -3.30 12.94
C ARG A 588 -12.02 -4.34 14.03
N TRP A 589 -11.80 -5.61 13.70
CA TRP A 589 -11.67 -6.65 14.72
C TRP A 589 -10.56 -6.28 15.71
N PRO A 590 -10.84 -6.27 17.03
CA PRO A 590 -9.79 -6.12 18.03
C PRO A 590 -8.89 -7.37 17.99
N VAL A 591 -7.59 -7.17 18.21
CA VAL A 591 -6.62 -8.27 18.28
C VAL A 591 -5.92 -8.28 19.62
N ARG A 592 -5.44 -9.44 20.05
CA ARG A 592 -4.69 -9.57 21.30
C ARG A 592 -3.37 -8.80 21.17
N LYS A 593 -3.03 -8.02 22.20
CA LYS A 593 -1.86 -7.13 22.17
C LYS A 593 -0.55 -7.90 22.04
N GLU A 594 -0.45 -9.04 22.71
CA GLU A 594 0.72 -9.92 22.75
C GLU A 594 0.76 -10.90 21.56
N TYR A 595 -0.39 -11.12 20.90
CA TYR A 595 -0.50 -12.03 19.77
C TYR A 595 -1.48 -11.49 18.71
N PRO A 596 -1.03 -10.55 17.86
CA PRO A 596 -1.90 -9.76 16.97
C PRO A 596 -2.48 -10.55 15.78
N TYR A 597 -2.22 -11.86 15.71
CA TYR A 597 -2.79 -12.78 14.73
C TYR A 597 -4.18 -13.30 15.16
N ALA A 598 -4.49 -13.23 16.47
CA ALA A 598 -5.75 -13.65 17.07
C ALA A 598 -6.70 -12.48 17.32
N ILE A 599 -8.00 -12.72 17.18
CA ILE A 599 -9.03 -11.78 17.65
C ILE A 599 -9.05 -11.78 19.19
N ASP A 600 -9.22 -10.60 19.78
CA ASP A 600 -9.54 -10.45 21.19
C ASP A 600 -11.05 -10.57 21.40
N VAL A 601 -11.51 -11.80 21.66
CA VAL A 601 -12.92 -12.11 21.87
C VAL A 601 -13.49 -11.39 23.10
N ALA A 602 -12.67 -11.14 24.14
CA ALA A 602 -13.12 -10.51 25.37
C ALA A 602 -13.50 -9.03 25.16
N ALA A 603 -12.90 -8.36 24.18
CA ALA A 603 -13.23 -6.98 23.82
C ALA A 603 -14.49 -6.85 22.94
N LEU A 604 -15.01 -7.96 22.39
CA LEU A 604 -16.11 -7.92 21.41
C LEU A 604 -17.47 -7.47 21.96
N PRO A 605 -17.94 -7.90 23.15
CA PRO A 605 -19.28 -7.55 23.62
C PRO A 605 -19.55 -6.05 23.60
N ALA A 606 -18.63 -5.26 24.14
CA ALA A 606 -18.72 -3.80 24.17
C ALA A 606 -18.73 -3.17 22.77
N LEU A 607 -17.95 -3.72 21.82
CA LEU A 607 -17.90 -3.21 20.45
C LEU A 607 -19.17 -3.56 19.67
N ILE A 608 -19.69 -4.78 19.81
CA ILE A 608 -20.91 -5.22 19.12
C ILE A 608 -22.11 -4.42 19.64
N GLU A 609 -22.23 -4.24 20.95
CA GLU A 609 -23.29 -3.43 21.55
C GLU A 609 -23.23 -1.96 21.08
N LYS A 610 -22.03 -1.37 21.06
CA LYS A 610 -21.81 0.01 20.63
C LYS A 610 -22.13 0.24 19.16
N HIS A 611 -21.68 -0.68 18.29
CA HIS A 611 -21.65 -0.44 16.85
C HIS A 611 -22.79 -1.11 16.08
N ARG A 612 -23.46 -2.11 16.66
CA ARG A 612 -24.58 -2.87 16.09
C ARG A 612 -24.42 -3.14 14.57
N PRO A 613 -23.39 -3.91 14.18
CA PRO A 613 -23.09 -4.11 12.76
C PRO A 613 -24.15 -4.92 12.02
N ASP A 614 -24.29 -4.66 10.72
CA ASP A 614 -25.17 -5.46 9.86
C ASP A 614 -24.48 -6.76 9.41
N LEU A 615 -23.17 -6.66 9.18
CA LEU A 615 -22.33 -7.74 8.69
C LEU A 615 -21.02 -7.79 9.47
N MET A 616 -20.61 -8.98 9.85
CA MET A 616 -19.32 -9.25 10.48
C MET A 616 -18.55 -10.25 9.63
N VAL A 617 -17.44 -9.82 9.04
CA VAL A 617 -16.63 -10.63 8.13
C VAL A 617 -15.39 -11.14 8.84
N LEU A 618 -15.39 -12.44 9.15
CA LEU A 618 -14.22 -13.21 9.54
C LEU A 618 -13.42 -13.62 8.30
N GLY A 619 -12.12 -13.85 8.48
CA GLY A 619 -11.22 -14.31 7.43
C GLY A 619 -10.19 -13.28 7.01
N LYS A 620 -8.97 -13.77 6.79
CA LYS A 620 -7.78 -12.99 6.47
C LYS A 620 -7.08 -13.62 5.26
N SER A 621 -6.26 -12.82 4.58
CA SER A 621 -5.23 -13.33 3.66
C SER A 621 -4.11 -14.05 4.43
N MET A 622 -3.83 -13.60 5.65
CA MET A 622 -2.81 -14.14 6.54
C MET A 622 -3.47 -14.77 7.76
N ILE A 623 -3.51 -16.11 7.79
CA ILE A 623 -4.20 -16.89 8.83
C ILE A 623 -3.21 -17.94 9.36
N LEU A 624 -2.86 -17.87 10.64
CA LEU A 624 -2.00 -18.85 11.32
C LEU A 624 -2.78 -19.82 12.21
N GLU A 625 -4.02 -19.48 12.57
CA GLU A 625 -4.88 -20.28 13.44
C GLU A 625 -6.36 -20.11 13.07
N PRO A 626 -7.24 -21.02 13.49
CA PRO A 626 -8.69 -20.89 13.29
C PRO A 626 -9.25 -19.56 13.82
N GLU A 627 -10.22 -18.98 13.11
CA GLU A 627 -10.93 -17.79 13.60
C GLU A 627 -11.91 -18.21 14.73
N PRO A 628 -12.22 -17.37 15.72
CA PRO A 628 -13.09 -17.74 16.85
C PRO A 628 -14.58 -17.71 16.49
N VAL A 629 -14.99 -18.49 15.49
CA VAL A 629 -16.35 -18.47 14.92
C VAL A 629 -17.38 -18.84 15.97
N ARG A 630 -17.15 -19.91 16.75
CA ARG A 630 -18.08 -20.39 17.77
C ARG A 630 -18.28 -19.39 18.90
N GLU A 631 -17.20 -18.76 19.34
CA GLU A 631 -17.24 -17.75 20.37
C GLU A 631 -18.00 -16.50 19.89
N VAL A 632 -17.73 -16.05 18.66
CA VAL A 632 -18.45 -14.92 18.06
C VAL A 632 -19.94 -15.28 17.88
N ALA A 633 -20.26 -16.46 17.34
CA ALA A 633 -21.64 -16.90 17.15
C ALA A 633 -22.42 -16.91 18.48
N ARG A 634 -21.83 -17.43 19.57
CA ARG A 634 -22.43 -17.40 20.92
C ARG A 634 -22.69 -15.99 21.44
N LEU A 635 -21.79 -15.03 21.16
CA LEU A 635 -22.03 -13.63 21.50
C LEU A 635 -23.20 -13.04 20.71
N LEU A 636 -23.45 -13.55 19.50
CA LEU A 636 -24.58 -13.13 18.67
C LEU A 636 -25.90 -13.82 19.05
N ASP A 637 -25.88 -14.90 19.81
CA ASP A 637 -27.08 -15.61 20.28
C ASP A 637 -27.92 -14.78 21.28
N SER A 638 -27.30 -13.79 21.93
CA SER A 638 -28.03 -12.83 22.79
C SER A 638 -28.88 -11.85 21.99
N PHE A 639 -28.70 -11.77 20.67
CA PHE A 639 -29.52 -10.94 19.79
C PHE A 639 -30.76 -11.72 19.36
N GLY A 640 -31.92 -11.07 19.36
CA GLY A 640 -33.10 -11.64 18.70
C GLY A 640 -32.81 -11.92 17.22
N LEU A 641 -33.42 -12.98 16.66
CA LEU A 641 -33.20 -13.42 15.28
C LEU A 641 -33.34 -12.30 14.23
N GLU A 642 -34.17 -11.29 14.51
CA GLU A 642 -34.40 -10.15 13.61
C GLU A 642 -33.25 -9.14 13.59
N ASP A 643 -32.54 -8.97 14.71
CA ASP A 643 -31.50 -7.95 14.90
C ASP A 643 -30.09 -8.54 14.99
N ARG A 644 -29.97 -9.88 14.93
CA ARG A 644 -28.70 -10.59 14.86
C ARG A 644 -27.93 -10.19 13.59
N PRO A 645 -26.72 -9.61 13.71
CA PRO A 645 -25.81 -9.37 12.60
C PRO A 645 -25.60 -10.61 11.74
N VAL A 646 -25.37 -10.44 10.44
CA VAL A 646 -24.97 -11.56 9.59
C VAL A 646 -23.49 -11.87 9.86
N LEU A 647 -23.20 -13.10 10.25
CA LEU A 647 -21.84 -13.57 10.43
C LEU A 647 -21.39 -14.27 9.15
N MET A 648 -20.32 -13.74 8.54
CA MET A 648 -19.75 -14.24 7.29
C MET A 648 -18.29 -14.62 7.52
N PHE A 649 -17.85 -15.74 6.94
CA PHE A 649 -16.44 -16.11 6.93
C PHE A 649 -15.96 -16.25 5.48
N ASP A 650 -15.07 -15.34 5.07
CA ASP A 650 -14.27 -15.52 3.86
C ASP A 650 -13.16 -16.56 4.12
N MET A 651 -13.46 -17.79 3.76
CA MET A 651 -12.54 -18.93 3.84
C MET A 651 -11.66 -19.03 2.59
N ALA A 652 -11.49 -18.00 1.76
CA ALA A 652 -10.78 -18.14 0.48
C ALA A 652 -9.42 -18.84 0.57
N HIS A 653 -8.63 -18.56 1.61
CA HIS A 653 -7.35 -19.20 1.84
C HIS A 653 -7.45 -20.60 2.48
N VAL A 654 -8.51 -20.91 3.22
CA VAL A 654 -8.65 -22.12 4.04
C VAL A 654 -9.85 -22.99 3.65
N LEU A 655 -10.49 -22.72 2.52
CA LEU A 655 -11.66 -23.48 2.03
C LEU A 655 -11.32 -24.95 1.84
N GLY A 656 -10.13 -25.26 1.31
CA GLY A 656 -9.66 -26.63 1.19
C GLY A 656 -9.25 -27.27 2.51
N LEU A 657 -9.29 -26.54 3.62
CA LEU A 657 -9.12 -27.06 4.98
C LEU A 657 -10.46 -27.20 5.72
N TYR A 658 -11.59 -26.89 5.07
CA TYR A 658 -12.90 -27.07 5.68
C TYR A 658 -13.08 -28.52 6.11
N GLY A 659 -13.29 -28.75 7.40
CA GLY A 659 -13.45 -30.10 7.94
C GLY A 659 -12.96 -30.21 9.39
N PRO A 660 -13.20 -31.37 10.03
CA PRO A 660 -12.94 -31.57 11.46
C PRO A 660 -11.45 -31.48 11.84
N GLY A 661 -10.53 -31.60 10.88
CA GLY A 661 -9.09 -31.46 11.12
C GLY A 661 -8.62 -30.00 11.30
N TYR A 662 -9.45 -29.02 10.92
CA TYR A 662 -9.12 -27.59 11.04
C TYR A 662 -10.29 -26.78 11.59
N GLN A 663 -11.35 -26.57 10.80
CA GLN A 663 -12.50 -25.75 11.18
C GLN A 663 -13.73 -26.04 10.32
N GLN A 664 -14.92 -26.06 10.92
CA GLN A 664 -16.22 -26.27 10.26
C GLN A 664 -17.18 -25.11 10.60
N PRO A 665 -16.99 -23.93 9.99
CA PRO A 665 -17.63 -22.71 10.49
C PRO A 665 -19.15 -22.69 10.37
N LEU A 666 -19.75 -23.45 9.44
CA LEU A 666 -21.21 -23.59 9.34
C LEU A 666 -21.80 -24.37 10.52
N GLU A 667 -21.07 -25.34 11.06
CA GLU A 667 -21.44 -26.04 12.30
C GLU A 667 -21.15 -25.18 13.55
N GLU A 668 -20.16 -24.29 13.47
CA GLU A 668 -19.78 -23.37 14.55
C GLU A 668 -20.68 -22.13 14.65
N GLY A 669 -21.54 -21.86 13.66
CA GLY A 669 -22.58 -20.82 13.73
C GLY A 669 -22.43 -19.64 12.77
N VAL A 670 -21.55 -19.73 11.76
CA VAL A 670 -21.50 -18.77 10.65
C VAL A 670 -22.77 -18.87 9.78
N ASP A 671 -23.28 -17.75 9.29
CA ASP A 671 -24.44 -17.75 8.39
C ASP A 671 -24.02 -18.06 6.94
N ILE A 672 -22.89 -17.50 6.52
CA ILE A 672 -22.39 -17.53 5.15
C ILE A 672 -20.90 -17.81 5.15
N VAL A 673 -20.46 -18.75 4.31
CA VAL A 673 -19.05 -18.92 3.95
C VAL A 673 -18.88 -18.48 2.51
N THR A 674 -17.90 -17.63 2.25
CA THR A 674 -17.39 -17.39 0.89
C THR A 674 -16.02 -18.02 0.74
N GLY A 675 -15.64 -18.34 -0.49
CA GLY A 675 -14.35 -18.95 -0.74
C GLY A 675 -13.85 -18.81 -2.17
N SER A 676 -12.55 -19.05 -2.34
CA SER A 676 -11.89 -19.19 -3.63
C SER A 676 -11.61 -20.65 -3.88
N THR A 677 -11.88 -21.13 -5.08
CA THR A 677 -11.76 -22.55 -5.44
C THR A 677 -10.41 -22.93 -6.04
N HIS A 678 -9.37 -22.12 -5.84
CA HIS A 678 -8.04 -22.27 -6.48
C HIS A 678 -6.86 -22.02 -5.52
N LYS A 679 -7.12 -22.12 -4.21
CA LYS A 679 -6.12 -21.93 -3.14
C LYS A 679 -5.87 -23.28 -2.46
N THR A 680 -6.16 -23.42 -1.17
CA THR A 680 -6.14 -24.74 -0.52
C THR A 680 -7.14 -25.70 -1.16
N PHE A 681 -8.32 -25.22 -1.57
CA PHE A 681 -9.20 -25.98 -2.46
C PHE A 681 -8.61 -25.96 -3.87
N PRO A 682 -8.25 -27.12 -4.46
CA PRO A 682 -7.31 -27.16 -5.57
C PRO A 682 -7.99 -27.27 -6.94
N GLY A 683 -9.00 -26.41 -7.17
CA GLY A 683 -9.81 -26.36 -8.39
C GLY A 683 -9.50 -25.13 -9.29
N PRO A 684 -10.40 -24.81 -10.24
CA PRO A 684 -10.21 -23.70 -11.16
C PRO A 684 -10.43 -22.34 -10.47
N GLN A 685 -10.00 -21.25 -11.11
CA GLN A 685 -10.22 -19.90 -10.59
C GLN A 685 -11.70 -19.51 -10.62
N ARG A 686 -12.39 -19.70 -9.49
CA ARG A 686 -13.77 -19.26 -9.23
C ARG A 686 -13.95 -18.79 -7.78
N GLY A 687 -15.14 -18.27 -7.50
CA GLY A 687 -15.67 -18.07 -6.15
C GLY A 687 -16.78 -19.07 -5.83
N VAL A 688 -17.07 -19.28 -4.55
CA VAL A 688 -18.22 -20.05 -4.10
C VAL A 688 -18.83 -19.39 -2.86
N ILE A 689 -20.14 -19.52 -2.70
CA ILE A 689 -20.87 -19.12 -1.50
C ILE A 689 -21.59 -20.34 -0.95
N LEU A 690 -21.38 -20.65 0.33
CA LEU A 690 -21.97 -21.78 1.04
C LEU A 690 -22.79 -21.26 2.23
N SER A 691 -23.89 -21.93 2.55
CA SER A 691 -24.73 -21.52 3.67
C SER A 691 -25.61 -22.65 4.22
N ASN A 692 -26.02 -22.52 5.48
CA ASN A 692 -27.06 -23.34 6.13
C ASN A 692 -28.35 -22.56 6.41
N LEU A 693 -28.51 -21.37 5.81
CA LEU A 693 -29.73 -20.57 5.94
C LEU A 693 -30.96 -21.37 5.49
N ASP A 694 -32.03 -21.29 6.27
CA ASP A 694 -33.29 -21.96 5.96
C ASP A 694 -34.01 -21.24 4.81
N GLU A 695 -34.40 -22.00 3.78
CA GLU A 695 -35.14 -21.51 2.62
C GLU A 695 -36.67 -21.65 2.77
N SER A 696 -37.15 -22.32 3.82
CA SER A 696 -38.58 -22.64 3.97
C SER A 696 -39.42 -21.42 4.35
N PHE A 697 -39.06 -20.69 5.41
CA PHE A 697 -39.84 -19.58 5.95
C PHE A 697 -38.96 -18.48 6.60
N GLY A 698 -39.48 -17.26 6.66
CA GLY A 698 -38.87 -16.14 7.40
C GLY A 698 -37.88 -15.28 6.61
N ARG A 699 -37.29 -14.28 7.29
CA ARG A 699 -36.45 -13.25 6.64
C ARG A 699 -35.14 -13.82 6.08
N ARG A 700 -34.54 -14.83 6.72
CA ARG A 700 -33.28 -15.45 6.28
C ARG A 700 -33.37 -16.14 4.91
N LYS A 701 -34.55 -16.63 4.51
CA LYS A 701 -34.85 -17.05 3.13
C LYS A 701 -34.55 -15.96 2.10
N HIS A 702 -34.96 -14.71 2.39
CA HIS A 702 -34.76 -13.58 1.49
C HIS A 702 -33.29 -13.21 1.31
N LEU A 703 -32.44 -13.43 2.33
CA LEU A 703 -31.00 -13.21 2.20
C LEU A 703 -30.41 -14.18 1.16
N TRP A 704 -30.72 -15.47 1.25
CA TRP A 704 -30.23 -16.45 0.28
C TRP A 704 -30.78 -16.22 -1.15
N GLN A 705 -32.06 -15.89 -1.28
CA GLN A 705 -32.65 -15.49 -2.58
C GLN A 705 -31.96 -14.24 -3.16
N SER A 706 -31.61 -13.28 -2.30
CA SER A 706 -30.86 -12.09 -2.69
C SER A 706 -29.45 -12.45 -3.16
N ILE A 707 -28.78 -13.41 -2.50
CA ILE A 707 -27.46 -13.92 -2.93
C ILE A 707 -27.56 -14.56 -4.31
N ARG A 708 -28.51 -15.48 -4.54
CA ARG A 708 -28.69 -16.13 -5.84
C ARG A 708 -28.95 -15.12 -6.95
N SER A 709 -29.90 -14.22 -6.75
CA SER A 709 -30.26 -13.19 -7.75
C SER A 709 -29.18 -12.13 -7.96
N ALA A 710 -28.35 -11.82 -6.96
CA ALA A 710 -27.19 -10.95 -7.10
C ALA A 710 -26.06 -11.66 -7.86
N ALA A 711 -25.83 -12.95 -7.58
CA ALA A 711 -24.85 -13.75 -8.31
C ALA A 711 -25.21 -13.86 -9.78
N PHE A 712 -26.47 -14.20 -10.07
CA PHE A 712 -26.95 -14.45 -11.41
C PHE A 712 -28.50 -14.31 -11.50
N PRO A 713 -29.04 -13.54 -12.47
CA PRO A 713 -28.35 -12.80 -13.54
C PRO A 713 -27.81 -11.42 -13.09
N GLY A 714 -27.85 -11.08 -11.80
CA GLY A 714 -27.56 -9.72 -11.32
C GLY A 714 -26.19 -9.16 -11.71
N ALA A 715 -25.12 -9.94 -11.50
CA ALA A 715 -23.75 -9.48 -11.73
C ALA A 715 -23.13 -9.97 -13.06
N MET A 716 -23.79 -10.88 -13.77
CA MET A 716 -23.26 -11.52 -14.97
C MET A 716 -24.38 -11.89 -15.94
N SER A 717 -24.16 -11.70 -17.24
CA SER A 717 -25.02 -12.23 -18.31
C SER A 717 -24.69 -13.68 -18.69
N ASN A 718 -23.44 -14.11 -18.53
CA ASN A 718 -23.03 -15.51 -18.62
C ASN A 718 -21.96 -15.77 -17.57
N HIS A 719 -21.95 -16.96 -16.99
CA HIS A 719 -20.88 -17.38 -16.08
C HIS A 719 -19.92 -18.33 -16.82
N HIS A 720 -18.66 -18.42 -16.39
CA HIS A 720 -17.63 -19.13 -17.16
C HIS A 720 -17.86 -20.66 -17.13
N LEU A 721 -18.47 -21.22 -18.17
CA LEU A 721 -18.95 -22.60 -18.17
C LEU A 721 -17.82 -23.64 -18.16
N GLY A 722 -16.72 -23.38 -18.87
CA GLY A 722 -15.54 -24.24 -18.86
C GLY A 722 -14.91 -24.39 -17.47
N THR A 723 -14.78 -23.29 -16.72
CA THR A 723 -14.30 -23.37 -15.33
C THR A 723 -15.37 -23.91 -14.37
N LEU A 724 -16.66 -23.83 -14.69
CA LEU A 724 -17.71 -24.43 -13.87
C LEU A 724 -17.65 -25.96 -13.91
N GLN A 725 -17.53 -26.56 -15.09
CA GLN A 725 -17.40 -28.02 -15.19
C GLN A 725 -16.06 -28.52 -14.62
N ALA A 726 -14.99 -27.72 -14.75
CA ALA A 726 -13.74 -28.01 -14.07
C ALA A 726 -13.89 -27.93 -12.55
N LEU A 727 -14.77 -27.06 -12.02
CA LEU A 727 -15.09 -27.01 -10.59
C LEU A 727 -15.82 -28.26 -10.14
N LEU A 728 -16.75 -28.81 -10.94
CA LEU A 728 -17.34 -30.11 -10.68
C LEU A 728 -16.27 -31.21 -10.60
N GLY A 729 -15.35 -31.26 -11.57
CA GLY A 729 -14.23 -32.21 -11.53
C GLY A 729 -13.37 -32.08 -10.27
N ALA A 730 -13.01 -30.85 -9.88
CA ALA A 730 -12.25 -30.59 -8.67
C ALA A 730 -13.03 -30.95 -7.40
N ALA A 731 -14.35 -30.74 -7.38
CA ALA A 731 -15.22 -31.15 -6.28
C ALA A 731 -15.26 -32.68 -6.13
N CYS A 732 -15.29 -33.42 -7.24
CA CYS A 732 -15.21 -34.88 -7.22
C CYS A 732 -13.85 -35.38 -6.70
N GLU A 733 -12.73 -34.77 -7.13
CA GLU A 733 -11.41 -35.10 -6.57
C GLU A 733 -11.34 -34.80 -5.07
N PHE A 734 -11.90 -33.67 -4.65
CA PHE A 734 -11.87 -33.27 -3.25
C PHE A 734 -12.79 -34.13 -2.37
N ASP A 735 -13.92 -34.59 -2.89
CA ASP A 735 -14.78 -35.58 -2.23
C ASP A 735 -14.06 -36.92 -2.04
N ALA A 736 -13.24 -37.34 -3.03
CA ALA A 736 -12.49 -38.60 -2.99
C ALA A 736 -11.22 -38.54 -2.12
N PHE A 737 -10.47 -37.43 -2.16
CA PHE A 737 -9.10 -37.36 -1.60
C PHE A 737 -8.88 -36.17 -0.65
N GLY A 738 -9.89 -35.34 -0.43
CA GLY A 738 -9.75 -34.08 0.30
C GLY A 738 -9.34 -34.28 1.75
N ARG A 739 -9.80 -35.36 2.40
CA ARG A 739 -9.47 -35.63 3.81
C ARG A 739 -7.98 -35.93 4.01
N GLU A 740 -7.40 -36.82 3.21
CA GLU A 740 -5.96 -37.13 3.32
C GLU A 740 -5.12 -35.91 2.93
N TYR A 741 -5.54 -35.18 1.89
CA TYR A 741 -4.85 -33.97 1.45
C TYR A 741 -4.84 -32.89 2.53
N GLN A 742 -5.98 -32.63 3.18
CA GLN A 742 -6.10 -31.73 4.32
C GLN A 742 -5.14 -32.08 5.44
N ALA A 743 -5.14 -33.35 5.87
CA ALA A 743 -4.28 -33.82 6.94
C ALA A 743 -2.79 -33.61 6.60
N ALA A 744 -2.41 -33.91 5.35
CA ALA A 744 -1.05 -33.72 4.85
C ALA A 744 -0.64 -32.24 4.85
N ILE A 745 -1.51 -31.33 4.39
CA ILE A 745 -1.21 -29.88 4.38
C ILE A 745 -0.94 -29.38 5.80
N LEU A 746 -1.80 -29.72 6.76
CA LEU A 746 -1.67 -29.26 8.15
C LEU A 746 -0.41 -29.82 8.82
N ALA A 747 -0.12 -31.10 8.60
CA ALA A 747 1.08 -31.74 9.13
C ALA A 747 2.36 -31.13 8.53
N ASN A 748 2.38 -30.97 7.20
CA ASN A 748 3.52 -30.40 6.48
C ASN A 748 3.78 -28.94 6.85
N ALA A 749 2.74 -28.10 6.96
CA ALA A 749 2.92 -26.70 7.34
C ALA A 749 3.54 -26.54 8.72
N LYS A 750 3.08 -27.35 9.69
CA LYS A 750 3.64 -27.35 11.05
C LYS A 750 5.07 -27.88 11.08
N ALA A 751 5.36 -28.96 10.36
CA ALA A 751 6.72 -29.50 10.25
C ALA A 751 7.67 -28.50 9.57
N PHE A 752 7.22 -27.86 8.49
CA PHE A 752 7.97 -26.84 7.76
C PHE A 752 8.27 -25.63 8.63
N ALA A 753 7.28 -25.11 9.36
CA ALA A 753 7.47 -23.99 10.28
C ALA A 753 8.52 -24.30 11.37
N ARG A 754 8.45 -25.48 11.98
CA ARG A 754 9.46 -25.94 12.96
C ARG A 754 10.84 -26.05 12.33
N SER A 755 10.94 -26.69 11.16
CA SER A 755 12.24 -26.87 10.51
C SER A 755 12.87 -25.56 10.03
N LEU A 756 12.09 -24.56 9.63
CA LEU A 756 12.59 -23.21 9.33
C LEU A 756 13.14 -22.55 10.58
N ALA A 757 12.45 -22.68 11.72
CA ALA A 757 12.90 -22.16 13.01
C ALA A 757 14.19 -22.85 13.47
N ASP A 758 14.26 -24.19 13.39
CA ASP A 758 15.45 -24.98 13.71
C ASP A 758 16.64 -24.64 12.80
N ALA A 759 16.37 -24.24 11.55
CA ALA A 759 17.38 -23.76 10.61
C ALA A 759 17.85 -22.32 10.86
N GLY A 760 17.27 -21.63 11.86
CA GLY A 760 17.66 -20.29 12.32
C GLY A 760 16.87 -19.12 11.72
N LEU A 761 15.78 -19.38 10.99
CA LEU A 761 14.89 -18.32 10.51
C LEU A 761 13.91 -17.90 11.61
N GLN A 762 13.58 -16.61 11.69
CA GLN A 762 12.56 -16.12 12.63
C GLN A 762 11.16 -16.45 12.09
N VAL A 763 10.51 -17.46 12.66
CA VAL A 763 9.16 -17.88 12.27
C VAL A 763 8.14 -17.22 13.20
N GLU A 764 7.11 -16.60 12.61
CA GLU A 764 6.01 -15.99 13.37
C GLU A 764 4.96 -17.03 13.77
N GLY A 765 4.28 -16.78 14.88
CA GLY A 765 3.24 -17.65 15.42
C GLY A 765 3.56 -18.19 16.81
N ASP A 766 2.63 -18.93 17.39
CA ASP A 766 2.80 -19.52 18.72
C ASP A 766 3.65 -20.79 18.63
N ALA A 767 4.92 -20.70 19.05
CA ALA A 767 5.85 -21.83 19.04
C ALA A 767 5.34 -23.05 19.83
N SER A 768 4.60 -22.84 20.92
CA SER A 768 4.04 -23.93 21.73
C SER A 768 3.01 -24.76 20.96
N ARG A 769 2.38 -24.16 19.94
CA ARG A 769 1.41 -24.80 19.04
C ARG A 769 2.03 -25.22 17.71
N GLY A 770 3.34 -25.02 17.53
CA GLY A 770 4.08 -25.31 16.30
C GLY A 770 3.99 -24.20 15.25
N TYR A 771 3.84 -22.94 15.68
CA TYR A 771 3.77 -21.71 14.89
C TYR A 771 2.51 -21.53 14.05
N THR A 772 2.03 -22.60 13.40
CA THR A 772 0.85 -22.56 12.53
C THR A 772 -0.06 -23.77 12.75
N GLN A 773 -1.35 -23.53 12.52
CA GLN A 773 -2.42 -24.53 12.45
C GLN A 773 -3.16 -24.48 11.11
N THR A 774 -2.61 -23.77 10.12
CA THR A 774 -3.15 -23.67 8.76
C THR A 774 -2.14 -24.22 7.76
N HIS A 775 -2.35 -23.96 6.47
CA HIS A 775 -1.37 -24.25 5.42
C HIS A 775 -0.24 -23.21 5.32
N GLN A 776 -0.32 -22.12 6.07
CA GLN A 776 0.59 -20.97 5.93
C GLN A 776 1.72 -21.00 6.95
N VAL A 777 2.88 -20.52 6.55
CA VAL A 777 4.02 -20.22 7.43
C VAL A 777 4.48 -18.80 7.17
N LEU A 778 4.78 -18.06 8.23
CA LEU A 778 5.26 -16.68 8.15
C LEU A 778 6.70 -16.61 8.66
N VAL A 779 7.58 -16.00 7.88
CA VAL A 779 8.99 -15.83 8.23
C VAL A 779 9.31 -14.35 8.26
N ARG A 780 9.88 -13.85 9.37
CA ARG A 780 10.39 -12.48 9.47
C ARG A 780 11.88 -12.46 9.12
N LEU A 781 12.24 -11.52 8.25
CA LEU A 781 13.62 -11.30 7.82
C LEU A 781 14.21 -9.99 8.39
N GLY A 782 13.33 -9.10 8.87
CA GLY A 782 13.67 -7.77 9.39
C GLY A 782 13.04 -6.66 8.53
N THR A 783 12.90 -5.47 9.10
CA THR A 783 12.15 -4.35 8.51
C THR A 783 12.59 -4.04 7.07
N GLY A 784 11.66 -4.13 6.11
CA GLY A 784 11.94 -3.87 4.69
C GLY A 784 12.72 -4.95 3.93
N LYS A 785 13.04 -6.09 4.55
CA LYS A 785 13.81 -7.19 3.91
C LYS A 785 12.95 -8.23 3.19
N GLY A 786 11.62 -8.18 3.34
CA GLY A 786 10.71 -9.18 2.75
C GLY A 786 10.79 -9.25 1.21
N ILE A 787 10.83 -8.10 0.53
CA ILE A 787 10.87 -8.04 -0.94
C ILE A 787 12.18 -8.64 -1.48
N GLU A 788 13.31 -8.28 -0.86
CA GLU A 788 14.62 -8.82 -1.23
C GLU A 788 14.68 -10.33 -1.01
N GLY A 789 14.20 -10.81 0.14
CA GLY A 789 14.14 -12.24 0.44
C GLY A 789 13.33 -13.01 -0.60
N ALA A 790 12.15 -12.50 -0.98
CA ALA A 790 11.29 -13.14 -1.98
C ALA A 790 11.98 -13.21 -3.36
N ARG A 791 12.65 -12.15 -3.80
CA ARG A 791 13.42 -12.17 -5.07
C ARG A 791 14.59 -13.13 -5.05
N ARG A 792 15.30 -13.18 -3.92
CA ARG A 792 16.44 -14.08 -3.78
C ARG A 792 16.00 -15.52 -3.90
N LEU A 793 14.91 -15.88 -3.22
CA LEU A 793 14.29 -17.19 -3.37
C LEU A 793 13.85 -17.46 -4.82
N GLU A 794 13.20 -16.49 -5.48
CA GLU A 794 12.73 -16.63 -6.87
C GLU A 794 13.89 -16.93 -7.83
N ALA A 795 15.01 -16.21 -7.70
CA ALA A 795 16.23 -16.45 -8.49
C ALA A 795 16.80 -17.87 -8.28
N ASN A 796 16.51 -18.49 -7.14
CA ASN A 796 16.91 -19.83 -6.75
C ASN A 796 15.81 -20.89 -6.97
N GLY A 797 14.74 -20.55 -7.71
CA GLY A 797 13.69 -21.50 -8.06
C GLY A 797 12.63 -21.73 -6.97
N ILE A 798 12.57 -20.88 -5.95
CA ILE A 798 11.55 -20.93 -4.90
C ILE A 798 10.70 -19.66 -4.98
N ILE A 799 9.40 -19.76 -5.24
CA ILE A 799 8.53 -18.58 -5.29
C ILE A 799 7.66 -18.48 -4.03
N CYS A 800 7.51 -17.26 -3.53
CA CYS A 800 6.67 -16.93 -2.39
C CYS A 800 6.23 -15.47 -2.47
N ASN A 801 5.46 -14.99 -1.48
CA ASN A 801 5.07 -13.59 -1.40
C ASN A 801 5.85 -12.91 -0.27
N PHE A 802 6.38 -11.73 -0.52
CA PHE A 802 6.71 -10.82 0.58
C PHE A 802 5.41 -10.36 1.27
N GLN A 803 5.49 -10.08 2.56
CA GLN A 803 4.33 -9.83 3.39
C GLN A 803 4.62 -8.77 4.46
N GLY A 804 3.72 -7.79 4.57
CA GLY A 804 3.69 -6.92 5.74
C GLY A 804 3.22 -7.72 6.95
N LEU A 805 4.02 -7.72 8.02
CA LEU A 805 3.74 -8.39 9.28
C LEU A 805 3.30 -7.37 10.35
N PRO A 806 2.63 -7.81 11.44
CA PRO A 806 2.34 -6.95 12.58
C PRO A 806 3.60 -6.23 13.08
N GLY A 807 3.46 -4.92 13.33
CA GLY A 807 4.58 -4.02 13.67
C GLY A 807 5.19 -3.30 12.48
N ASP A 808 4.92 -3.73 11.25
CA ASP A 808 5.42 -3.04 10.06
C ASP A 808 4.68 -1.69 9.88
N PRO A 809 5.40 -0.61 9.53
CA PRO A 809 4.79 0.71 9.33
C PRO A 809 3.91 0.78 8.06
N SER A 810 4.10 -0.13 7.11
CA SER A 810 3.40 -0.15 5.82
C SER A 810 3.74 -1.45 5.05
N PHE A 811 2.85 -1.89 4.16
CA PHE A 811 3.10 -3.04 3.27
C PHE A 811 4.32 -2.84 2.35
N GLN A 812 4.66 -1.59 2.03
CA GLN A 812 5.84 -1.23 1.23
C GLN A 812 7.16 -1.48 2.00
N ILE A 813 7.05 -1.72 3.30
CA ILE A 813 8.13 -1.91 4.27
C ILE A 813 8.08 -3.35 4.80
N ALA A 814 7.52 -4.27 4.02
CA ALA A 814 7.32 -5.67 4.41
C ALA A 814 8.57 -6.29 5.02
N SER A 815 8.45 -6.74 6.26
CA SER A 815 9.54 -7.39 6.98
C SER A 815 9.57 -8.90 6.82
N GLY A 816 8.52 -9.50 6.24
CA GLY A 816 8.37 -10.94 6.20
C GLY A 816 8.06 -11.54 4.84
N LEU A 817 7.97 -12.87 4.85
CA LEU A 817 7.54 -13.74 3.76
C LEU A 817 6.30 -14.50 4.22
N ARG A 818 5.34 -14.68 3.32
CA ARG A 818 4.18 -15.56 3.49
C ARG A 818 4.31 -16.76 2.57
N LEU A 819 4.48 -17.92 3.20
CA LEU A 819 4.71 -19.21 2.57
C LEU A 819 3.46 -20.08 2.72
N GLY A 820 3.19 -20.96 1.76
CA GLY A 820 2.16 -21.99 1.88
C GLY A 820 2.61 -23.32 1.29
N VAL A 821 2.24 -24.42 1.94
CA VAL A 821 2.74 -25.77 1.59
C VAL A 821 1.82 -26.56 0.64
N GLN A 822 0.63 -26.04 0.36
CA GLN A 822 -0.48 -26.76 -0.26
C GLN A 822 -0.14 -27.34 -1.63
N GLU A 823 0.46 -26.56 -2.53
CA GLU A 823 0.77 -27.05 -3.87
C GLU A 823 1.85 -28.13 -3.83
N MET A 824 2.93 -27.92 -3.07
CA MET A 824 4.02 -28.90 -2.97
C MET A 824 3.61 -30.17 -2.21
N THR A 825 2.70 -30.04 -1.24
CA THR A 825 2.04 -31.20 -0.61
C THR A 825 1.25 -31.98 -1.65
N ARG A 826 0.56 -31.29 -2.58
CA ARG A 826 -0.14 -31.94 -3.69
C ARG A 826 0.80 -32.66 -4.63
N TYR A 827 2.05 -32.25 -4.76
CA TYR A 827 3.10 -32.99 -5.48
C TYR A 827 3.81 -34.08 -4.64
N GLY A 828 3.30 -34.34 -3.43
CA GLY A 828 3.81 -35.39 -2.55
C GLY A 828 5.01 -35.00 -1.69
N MET A 829 5.38 -33.71 -1.59
CA MET A 829 6.37 -33.29 -0.59
C MET A 829 5.82 -33.54 0.81
N ASP A 830 6.59 -34.25 1.63
CA ASP A 830 6.29 -34.56 3.02
C ASP A 830 7.13 -33.71 3.98
N ALA A 831 6.96 -33.94 5.29
CA ALA A 831 7.69 -33.24 6.34
C ALA A 831 9.22 -33.30 6.16
N ARG A 832 9.77 -34.41 5.67
CA ARG A 832 11.21 -34.57 5.45
C ARG A 832 11.67 -33.69 4.30
N ALA A 833 10.95 -33.70 3.18
CA ALA A 833 11.27 -32.86 2.03
C ALA A 833 11.17 -31.36 2.36
N PHE A 834 10.18 -30.96 3.15
CA PHE A 834 10.09 -29.59 3.67
C PHE A 834 11.24 -29.24 4.63
N GLY A 835 11.79 -30.22 5.37
CA GLY A 835 12.99 -30.03 6.17
C GLY A 835 14.24 -29.76 5.31
N GLU A 836 14.43 -30.54 4.25
CA GLU A 836 15.50 -30.30 3.26
C GLU A 836 15.34 -28.91 2.60
N LEU A 837 14.11 -28.53 2.24
CA LEU A 837 13.81 -27.19 1.70
C LEU A 837 14.13 -26.09 2.71
N SER A 838 13.83 -26.28 3.98
CA SER A 838 14.11 -25.30 5.05
C SER A 838 15.60 -25.01 5.17
N ALA A 839 16.44 -26.04 5.09
CA ALA A 839 17.89 -25.88 5.09
C ALA A 839 18.39 -25.07 3.88
N LEU A 840 17.86 -25.35 2.68
CA LEU A 840 18.18 -24.59 1.46
C LEU A 840 17.72 -23.12 1.56
N MET A 841 16.53 -22.88 2.11
CA MET A 841 16.01 -21.54 2.33
C MET A 841 16.87 -20.75 3.33
N ALA A 842 17.32 -21.39 4.41
CA ALA A 842 18.22 -20.77 5.38
C ALA A 842 19.60 -20.46 4.75
N ASP A 843 20.16 -21.39 3.97
CA ASP A 843 21.39 -21.17 3.20
C ASP A 843 21.25 -19.97 2.24
N CYS A 844 20.12 -19.87 1.55
CA CYS A 844 19.83 -18.77 0.63
C CYS A 844 19.64 -17.43 1.35
N LEU A 845 18.77 -17.39 2.35
CA LEU A 845 18.33 -16.14 2.99
C LEU A 845 19.33 -15.62 4.03
N LEU A 846 19.88 -16.49 4.88
CA LEU A 846 20.77 -16.10 5.97
C LEU A 846 22.24 -16.09 5.55
N ARG A 847 22.67 -17.08 4.76
CA ARG A 847 24.09 -17.30 4.41
C ARG A 847 24.43 -16.85 3.00
N GLY A 848 23.42 -16.48 2.23
CA GLY A 848 23.56 -15.91 0.92
C GLY A 848 24.04 -16.82 -0.20
N LYS A 849 23.88 -18.13 -0.04
CA LYS A 849 24.30 -19.11 -1.05
C LYS A 849 23.35 -19.13 -2.25
N ASP A 850 23.92 -19.43 -3.41
CA ASP A 850 23.14 -19.92 -4.56
C ASP A 850 22.81 -21.39 -4.32
N VAL A 851 21.52 -21.69 -4.29
CA VAL A 851 20.95 -23.02 -4.03
C VAL A 851 20.09 -23.51 -5.20
N LYS A 852 20.12 -22.83 -6.35
CA LYS A 852 19.23 -23.09 -7.48
C LYS A 852 19.27 -24.54 -7.96
N ASP A 853 20.46 -25.11 -8.12
CA ASP A 853 20.61 -26.49 -8.59
C ASP A 853 20.14 -27.51 -7.54
N ALA A 854 20.38 -27.24 -6.26
CA ALA A 854 19.90 -28.08 -5.17
C ALA A 854 18.36 -28.03 -5.04
N VAL A 855 17.77 -26.85 -5.22
CA VAL A 855 16.31 -26.68 -5.28
C VAL A 855 15.72 -27.41 -6.49
N ALA A 856 16.36 -27.33 -7.66
CA ALA A 856 15.92 -28.04 -8.86
C ALA A 856 16.00 -29.57 -8.67
N ALA A 857 17.07 -30.07 -8.06
CA ALA A 857 17.22 -31.50 -7.74
C ALA A 857 16.16 -31.97 -6.74
N LEU A 858 15.89 -31.18 -5.68
CA LEU A 858 14.82 -31.43 -4.73
C LEU A 858 13.46 -31.49 -5.45
N ARG A 859 13.15 -30.47 -6.26
CA ARG A 859 11.90 -30.37 -7.02
C ARG A 859 11.72 -31.53 -8.00
N GLY A 860 12.80 -32.03 -8.61
CA GLY A 860 12.80 -33.14 -9.56
C GLY A 860 12.31 -34.47 -8.98
N ARG A 861 12.29 -34.63 -7.65
CA ARG A 861 11.74 -35.81 -6.97
C ARG A 861 10.21 -35.82 -6.87
N PHE A 862 9.55 -34.69 -7.14
CA PHE A 862 8.12 -34.47 -6.84
C PHE A 862 7.31 -34.05 -8.06
N LEU A 863 7.46 -34.72 -9.21
CA LEU A 863 6.83 -34.29 -10.47
C LEU A 863 5.38 -34.77 -10.64
N ASP A 864 5.01 -35.85 -9.96
CA ASP A 864 3.67 -36.45 -10.07
C ASP A 864 2.73 -35.90 -8.99
N MET A 865 1.57 -35.41 -9.43
CA MET A 865 0.54 -34.91 -8.52
C MET A 865 -0.15 -36.08 -7.79
N ARG A 866 -0.48 -35.84 -6.52
CA ARG A 866 -1.21 -36.71 -5.59
C ARG A 866 -2.57 -36.08 -5.28
N PHE A 867 -3.45 -36.86 -4.66
CA PHE A 867 -4.79 -36.41 -4.25
C PHE A 867 -5.63 -35.88 -5.44
N CYS A 868 -5.55 -36.59 -6.56
CA CYS A 868 -6.27 -36.30 -7.80
C CYS A 868 -6.52 -37.59 -8.57
N PHE A 869 -7.40 -37.55 -9.57
CA PHE A 869 -7.61 -38.72 -10.42
C PHE A 869 -6.38 -39.01 -11.30
N GLY A 870 -6.25 -40.29 -11.69
CA GLY A 870 -5.08 -40.79 -12.41
C GLY A 870 -5.17 -40.62 -13.92
N ARG A 871 -4.18 -41.20 -14.63
CA ARG A 871 -4.04 -41.10 -16.09
C ARG A 871 -5.24 -41.64 -16.87
N GLU A 872 -5.95 -42.63 -16.34
CA GLU A 872 -7.11 -43.24 -17.00
C GLU A 872 -8.26 -42.24 -17.14
N GLN A 873 -8.63 -41.54 -16.06
CA GLN A 873 -9.68 -40.52 -16.11
C GLN A 873 -9.27 -39.33 -16.99
N VAL A 874 -7.99 -38.97 -16.99
CA VAL A 874 -7.46 -37.92 -17.88
C VAL A 874 -7.55 -38.35 -19.34
N ALA A 875 -7.14 -39.58 -19.66
CA ALA A 875 -7.20 -40.13 -21.01
C ALA A 875 -8.62 -40.18 -21.55
N ALA A 876 -9.60 -40.60 -20.72
CA ALA A 876 -11.00 -40.61 -21.10
C ALA A 876 -11.53 -39.23 -21.52
N VAL A 877 -11.09 -38.16 -20.85
CA VAL A 877 -11.46 -36.78 -21.20
C VAL A 877 -10.77 -36.34 -22.50
N LEU A 878 -9.48 -36.63 -22.65
CA LEU A 878 -8.69 -36.18 -23.80
C LEU A 878 -9.06 -36.93 -25.09
N GLU A 879 -9.32 -38.24 -25.02
CA GLU A 879 -9.74 -39.07 -26.16
C GLU A 879 -11.10 -38.58 -26.71
N ALA A 880 -12.03 -38.22 -25.82
CA ALA A 880 -13.33 -37.65 -26.19
C ALA A 880 -13.20 -36.26 -26.86
N ALA A 881 -12.14 -35.51 -26.55
CA ALA A 881 -11.95 -34.16 -27.06
C ALA A 881 -11.32 -34.09 -28.47
N ARG A 882 -10.78 -35.20 -28.99
CA ARG A 882 -9.87 -35.21 -30.17
C ARG A 882 -8.81 -34.08 -30.10
N LEU A 883 -8.33 -33.77 -28.89
CA LEU A 883 -7.30 -32.76 -28.61
C LEU A 883 -5.90 -33.29 -28.86
#